data_AF-A0A8T6IE60-F1
#
_entry.id   AF-A0A8T6IE60-F1
#
_cell.length_a   1.000
_cell.length_b   1.000
_cell.length_c   1.000
_cell.angle_alpha   90.00
_cell.angle_beta   90.00
_cell.angle_gamma   90.00
#
_symmetry.space_group_name_H-M   'P 1'
#
loop_
_entity.id
_entity.type
_entity.pdbx_description
1 polymer ?
#
loop_
_entity_poly.entity_id
_entity_poly.type
_entity_poly.pdbx_seq_one_letter_code
_entity_poly.pdbx_strand_id
1 'polypeptide(L)'
;MGYPVMLKAAAGGGGRGMRVVESADGMAEALERCRSEAEGAFGSGAVFVERLVERPRHIEVQVLGDADGHVVHLGERDCSVQLRHQKVIETAPAAGLPEALRARVLADAVALAQGGEYVNAGTIEFLVVPERDEHFFIEANARIQVEHTVTEEVTGVDLVETQFLLADGASLASLGLAEAPGVFGYAVQARVAARGAGTLDAYKEPSGRGIRVDACGYAGYAPHPQFDPLLAKVVCTSTSEASLASAMDRAGRALGEFHIAGVPTNRAQLQAILADPDVRAGNARTSLLGEKPELMDAAEPANGGALALLQTRAPASGRGDDGTRTGASRALAPLEPGPDDVSVACPLAGSVVAVEAAPGDALAAGDPLLVISAMKMETVVDAPCDGVVSAMQPLRAGDGVAAGQVVALFAPADGVAVEDSGKTAPRETWAPLLEDVAAMRSLALARLAPGSEDPGVVRQRSRGKLTCRERIELLLDEGSFREVGSVAGFASYDQEGAVAAFTPANHVGGWGRIEGRSTIVCADDFTSRGGHADGAIGAKSGHLDRLALEMRVPSVRLLDGSSGGGSVAAMVPQQGKDGESTARESSGAITAGRPRVAGGGGSFLPGHLGSSMYTEQLCTVPVVNMLLGSVVGIGAAKAVLGHFSVMVRDIAQLFVAGPPVVQHAMGYDITKEDLGGWHIHWRNGSV
;
A
#
# COMPACT_ATOMS: atom_id res chain seq x y z
N MET A 1 -40.01 1.50 20.24
CA MET A 1 -39.37 1.85 18.97
C MET A 1 -40.39 2.00 17.85
N GLY A 2 -41.32 1.06 17.64
CA GLY A 2 -42.28 1.12 16.53
C GLY A 2 -41.62 0.75 15.20
N TYR A 3 -42.32 0.03 14.34
CA TYR A 3 -41.82 -0.36 13.03
C TYR A 3 -41.99 0.78 12.00
N PRO A 4 -41.15 0.86 10.96
CA PRO A 4 -40.03 -0.03 10.64
C PRO A 4 -38.79 0.20 11.52
N VAL A 5 -38.01 -0.86 11.71
CA VAL A 5 -36.74 -0.84 12.48
C VAL A 5 -35.58 -1.38 11.65
N MET A 6 -34.36 -0.99 12.01
CA MET A 6 -33.11 -1.49 11.43
C MET A 6 -32.39 -2.35 12.46
N LEU A 7 -32.08 -3.60 12.09
CA LEU A 7 -31.15 -4.45 12.80
C LEU A 7 -29.73 -4.17 12.31
N LYS A 8 -28.78 -4.07 13.24
CA LYS A 8 -27.35 -3.89 12.91
C LYS A 8 -26.48 -4.78 13.79
N ALA A 9 -25.40 -5.31 13.22
CA ALA A 9 -24.34 -5.96 13.98
C ALA A 9 -23.60 -4.95 14.88
N ALA A 10 -23.40 -5.29 16.15
CA ALA A 10 -22.73 -4.41 17.12
C ALA A 10 -21.23 -4.26 16.85
N ALA A 11 -20.60 -5.29 16.28
CA ALA A 11 -19.18 -5.31 15.94
C ALA A 11 -18.89 -4.92 14.46
N GLY A 12 -19.93 -4.64 13.67
CA GLY A 12 -19.82 -4.39 12.23
C GLY A 12 -19.79 -2.91 11.84
N GLY A 13 -19.20 -2.61 10.68
CA GLY A 13 -19.21 -1.30 10.04
C GLY A 13 -19.38 -1.40 8.51
N GLY A 14 -19.71 -0.29 7.85
CA GLY A 14 -19.77 -0.23 6.37
C GLY A 14 -20.95 -0.97 5.71
N GLY A 15 -22.07 -1.13 6.43
CA GLY A 15 -23.32 -1.63 5.87
C GLY A 15 -23.50 -3.15 5.83
N ARG A 16 -22.51 -3.93 6.27
CA ARG A 16 -22.61 -5.39 6.39
C ARG A 16 -23.33 -5.79 7.68
N GLY A 17 -24.21 -6.81 7.61
CA GLY A 17 -25.03 -7.20 8.77
C GLY A 17 -26.12 -6.19 9.16
N MET A 18 -26.61 -5.36 8.24
CA MET A 18 -27.73 -4.44 8.48
C MET A 18 -29.01 -4.89 7.76
N ARG A 19 -30.17 -4.85 8.42
CA ARG A 19 -31.44 -5.30 7.83
C ARG A 19 -32.64 -4.51 8.30
N VAL A 20 -33.47 -4.10 7.34
CA VAL A 20 -34.77 -3.47 7.62
C VAL A 20 -35.78 -4.55 8.00
N VAL A 21 -36.56 -4.28 9.05
CA VAL A 21 -37.68 -5.09 9.51
C VAL A 21 -38.93 -4.21 9.52
N GLU A 22 -39.91 -4.54 8.69
CA GLU A 22 -41.13 -3.74 8.54
C GLU A 22 -42.24 -4.09 9.54
N SER A 23 -42.21 -5.29 10.12
CA SER A 23 -43.24 -5.77 11.04
C SER A 23 -42.71 -6.76 12.06
N ALA A 24 -43.53 -7.05 13.09
CA ALA A 24 -43.17 -8.02 14.13
C ALA A 24 -42.93 -9.43 13.59
N ASP A 25 -43.68 -9.83 12.55
CA ASP A 25 -43.64 -11.18 12.00
C ASP A 25 -42.27 -11.51 11.36
N GLY A 26 -41.61 -10.50 10.76
CA GLY A 26 -40.29 -10.67 10.13
C GLY A 26 -39.10 -10.57 11.09
N MET A 27 -39.31 -10.17 12.35
CA MET A 27 -38.22 -9.88 13.29
C MET A 27 -37.38 -11.10 13.63
N ALA A 28 -38.02 -12.26 13.90
CA ALA A 28 -37.31 -13.46 14.34
C ALA A 28 -36.34 -13.98 13.26
N GLU A 29 -36.80 -14.06 12.00
CA GLU A 29 -35.97 -14.48 10.87
C GLU A 29 -34.84 -13.50 10.59
N ALA A 30 -35.16 -12.19 10.57
CA ALA A 30 -34.17 -11.15 10.30
C ALA A 30 -33.08 -11.09 11.38
N LEU A 31 -33.45 -11.30 12.65
CA LEU A 31 -32.53 -11.37 13.77
C LEU A 31 -31.57 -12.54 13.63
N GLU A 32 -32.08 -13.74 13.37
CA GLU A 32 -31.23 -14.94 13.24
C GLU A 32 -30.24 -14.81 12.08
N ARG A 33 -30.73 -14.34 10.93
CA ARG A 33 -29.86 -14.11 9.76
C ARG A 33 -28.82 -13.02 10.02
N CYS A 34 -29.19 -11.92 10.69
CA CYS A 34 -28.27 -10.85 11.04
C CYS A 34 -27.19 -11.33 12.02
N ARG A 35 -27.56 -12.13 13.03
CA ARG A 35 -26.63 -12.76 13.97
C ARG A 35 -25.66 -13.72 13.29
N SER A 36 -26.18 -14.61 12.44
CA SER A 36 -25.37 -15.59 11.72
C SER A 36 -24.34 -14.90 10.81
N GLU A 37 -24.77 -13.85 10.09
CA GLU A 37 -23.87 -13.02 9.27
C GLU A 37 -22.83 -12.29 10.11
N ALA A 38 -23.23 -11.71 11.26
CA ALA A 38 -22.34 -11.01 12.15
C ALA A 38 -21.30 -11.94 12.82
N GLU A 39 -21.71 -13.14 13.23
CA GLU A 39 -20.83 -14.17 13.78
C GLU A 39 -19.81 -14.62 12.72
N GLY A 40 -20.27 -14.90 11.49
CA GLY A 40 -19.40 -15.31 10.39
C GLY A 40 -18.42 -14.22 9.93
N ALA A 41 -18.84 -12.95 9.96
CA ALA A 41 -18.02 -11.84 9.48
C ALA A 41 -17.12 -11.22 10.55
N PHE A 42 -17.58 -11.15 11.80
CA PHE A 42 -16.94 -10.38 12.87
C PHE A 42 -16.64 -11.19 14.13
N GLY A 43 -16.96 -12.50 14.15
CA GLY A 43 -16.78 -13.36 15.33
C GLY A 43 -17.67 -12.97 16.52
N SER A 44 -18.74 -12.21 16.28
CA SER A 44 -19.70 -11.81 17.30
C SER A 44 -21.11 -11.63 16.73
N GLY A 45 -22.06 -12.42 17.20
CA GLY A 45 -23.49 -12.33 16.91
C GLY A 45 -24.23 -11.29 17.74
N ALA A 46 -23.52 -10.34 18.36
CA ALA A 46 -24.15 -9.22 19.05
C ALA A 46 -24.79 -8.28 18.01
N VAL A 47 -26.06 -7.93 18.24
CA VAL A 47 -26.82 -7.04 17.37
C VAL A 47 -27.62 -6.04 18.21
N PHE A 48 -27.92 -4.89 17.61
CA PHE A 48 -28.79 -3.87 18.21
C PHE A 48 -29.90 -3.47 17.23
N VAL A 49 -30.98 -2.90 17.77
CA VAL A 49 -32.16 -2.47 17.03
C VAL A 49 -32.23 -0.95 17.09
N GLU A 50 -32.38 -0.31 15.95
CA GLU A 50 -32.61 1.12 15.83
C GLU A 50 -33.94 1.40 15.12
N ARG A 51 -34.50 2.58 15.34
CA ARG A 51 -35.61 3.05 14.52
C ARG A 51 -35.10 3.33 13.10
N LEU A 52 -35.80 2.84 12.08
CA LEU A 52 -35.50 3.22 10.71
C LEU A 52 -36.00 4.65 10.46
N VAL A 53 -35.11 5.52 9.97
CA VAL A 53 -35.50 6.83 9.47
C VAL A 53 -35.77 6.70 7.97
N GLU A 54 -37.00 6.98 7.55
CA GLU A 54 -37.41 6.86 6.16
C GLU A 54 -37.02 8.10 5.35
N ARG A 55 -36.46 7.87 4.15
CA ARG A 55 -36.05 8.91 3.21
C ARG A 55 -35.30 10.10 3.87
N PRO A 56 -34.23 9.86 4.65
CA PRO A 56 -33.46 10.94 5.25
C PRO A 56 -32.51 11.58 4.25
N ARG A 57 -32.09 12.81 4.57
CA ARG A 57 -30.82 13.39 4.11
C ARG A 57 -29.70 12.95 5.06
N HIS A 58 -28.54 12.63 4.51
CA HIS A 58 -27.33 12.36 5.28
C HIS A 58 -26.54 13.66 5.40
N ILE A 59 -26.62 14.30 6.57
CA ILE A 59 -25.98 15.59 6.86
C ILE A 59 -24.85 15.37 7.85
N GLU A 60 -23.72 16.01 7.59
CA GLU A 60 -22.53 15.88 8.41
C GLU A 60 -22.01 17.24 8.83
N VAL A 61 -21.53 17.35 10.06
CA VAL A 61 -20.94 18.59 10.57
C VAL A 61 -19.45 18.37 10.76
N GLN A 62 -18.64 19.22 10.12
CA GLN A 62 -17.20 19.27 10.37
C GLN A 62 -16.96 19.95 11.71
N VAL A 63 -16.23 19.29 12.61
CA VAL A 63 -15.80 19.88 13.88
C VAL A 63 -14.28 19.91 13.99
N LEU A 64 -13.77 20.86 14.75
CA LEU A 64 -12.38 20.96 15.21
C LEU A 64 -12.40 21.15 16.73
N GLY A 65 -11.57 20.40 17.44
CA GLY A 65 -11.34 20.58 18.87
C GLY A 65 -9.85 20.82 19.19
N ASP A 66 -9.55 21.64 20.19
CA ASP A 66 -8.19 21.80 20.71
C ASP A 66 -8.00 21.10 22.07
N ALA A 67 -6.75 21.03 22.51
CA ALA A 67 -6.39 20.42 23.80
C ALA A 67 -6.88 21.22 25.02
N ASP A 68 -7.31 22.47 24.83
CA ASP A 68 -7.88 23.32 25.87
C ASP A 68 -9.39 23.06 26.07
N GLY A 69 -9.98 22.15 25.28
CA GLY A 69 -11.38 21.75 25.35
C GLY A 69 -12.33 22.67 24.56
N HIS A 70 -11.80 23.58 23.75
CA HIS A 70 -12.62 24.38 22.84
C HIS A 70 -12.97 23.57 21.59
N VAL A 71 -14.19 23.75 21.10
CA VAL A 71 -14.69 23.08 19.90
C VAL A 71 -15.42 24.10 19.03
N VAL A 72 -15.16 24.06 17.72
CA VAL A 72 -15.83 24.87 16.71
C VAL A 72 -16.31 23.97 15.55
N HIS A 73 -17.41 24.36 14.90
CA HIS A 73 -17.85 23.72 13.65
C HIS A 73 -17.38 24.53 12.44
N LEU A 74 -17.12 23.85 11.32
CA LEU A 74 -16.81 24.47 10.02
C LEU A 74 -17.97 24.35 9.02
N GLY A 75 -19.19 24.19 9.55
CA GLY A 75 -20.41 24.05 8.76
C GLY A 75 -20.72 22.61 8.40
N GLU A 76 -21.77 22.43 7.60
CA GLU A 76 -22.31 21.13 7.24
C GLU A 76 -22.06 20.73 5.78
N ARG A 77 -22.06 19.42 5.55
CA ARG A 77 -22.04 18.77 4.24
C ARG A 77 -23.30 17.95 4.04
N ASP A 78 -23.75 17.83 2.81
CA ASP A 78 -24.77 16.86 2.39
C ASP A 78 -24.12 15.74 1.59
N CYS A 79 -24.20 14.53 2.15
CA CYS A 79 -23.66 13.28 1.62
C CYS A 79 -24.76 12.29 1.22
N SER A 80 -25.99 12.77 1.00
CA SER A 80 -27.16 11.94 0.72
C SER A 80 -27.04 11.12 -0.56
N VAL A 81 -26.24 11.56 -1.54
CA VAL A 81 -26.07 10.84 -2.80
C VAL A 81 -25.04 9.73 -2.61
N GLN A 82 -25.55 8.53 -2.31
CA GLN A 82 -24.74 7.35 -2.03
C GLN A 82 -25.24 6.12 -2.78
N LEU A 83 -24.32 5.23 -3.15
CA LEU A 83 -24.60 3.93 -3.76
C LEU A 83 -24.22 2.82 -2.80
N ARG A 84 -25.19 2.01 -2.35
CA ARG A 84 -24.95 0.92 -1.39
C ARG A 84 -24.11 1.37 -0.17
N HIS A 85 -24.45 2.53 0.39
CA HIS A 85 -23.77 3.18 1.53
C HIS A 85 -22.35 3.74 1.23
N GLN A 86 -21.94 3.78 -0.04
CA GLN A 86 -20.73 4.49 -0.47
C GLN A 86 -21.10 5.87 -1.00
N LYS A 87 -20.56 6.94 -0.39
CA LYS A 87 -20.79 8.34 -0.81
C LYS A 87 -20.24 8.55 -2.23
N VAL A 88 -21.00 9.24 -3.09
CA VAL A 88 -20.68 9.42 -4.52
C VAL A 88 -20.53 10.91 -4.88
N ILE A 89 -21.49 11.73 -4.45
CA ILE A 89 -21.48 13.19 -4.60
C ILE A 89 -21.68 13.80 -3.21
N GLU A 90 -20.83 14.75 -2.85
CA GLU A 90 -20.94 15.52 -1.62
C GLU A 90 -21.04 17.02 -1.93
N THR A 91 -21.79 17.75 -1.12
CA THR A 91 -21.97 19.19 -1.30
C THR A 91 -21.79 19.94 0.02
N ALA A 92 -21.27 21.16 -0.05
CA ALA A 92 -21.20 22.07 1.09
C ALA A 92 -21.54 23.50 0.65
N PRO A 93 -22.30 24.28 1.44
CA PRO A 93 -23.15 23.81 2.54
C PRO A 93 -24.33 22.96 2.03
N ALA A 94 -25.10 22.35 2.95
CA ALA A 94 -26.30 21.59 2.59
C ALA A 94 -27.40 22.53 2.07
N ALA A 95 -27.69 22.49 0.77
CA ALA A 95 -28.71 23.35 0.16
C ALA A 95 -30.12 23.00 0.66
N GLY A 96 -31.01 24.00 0.73
CA GLY A 96 -32.43 23.80 1.07
C GLY A 96 -32.71 23.36 2.51
N LEU A 97 -31.72 23.37 3.42
CA LEU A 97 -31.94 23.09 4.84
C LEU A 97 -32.50 24.36 5.54
N PRO A 98 -33.64 24.28 6.25
CA PRO A 98 -34.16 25.42 7.02
C PRO A 98 -33.15 25.91 8.05
N GLU A 99 -32.98 27.23 8.17
CA GLU A 99 -31.93 27.83 9.01
C GLU A 99 -32.04 27.42 10.49
N ALA A 100 -33.27 27.33 11.02
CA ALA A 100 -33.50 26.87 12.39
C ALA A 100 -33.08 25.42 12.60
N LEU A 101 -33.34 24.53 11.62
CA LEU A 101 -32.91 23.13 11.66
C LEU A 101 -31.39 23.01 11.54
N ARG A 102 -30.78 23.77 10.62
CA ARG A 102 -29.32 23.87 10.48
C ARG A 102 -28.67 24.26 11.80
N ALA A 103 -29.14 25.33 12.44
CA ALA A 103 -28.59 25.82 13.70
C ALA A 103 -28.65 24.77 14.82
N ARG A 104 -29.74 23.99 14.91
CA ARG A 104 -29.85 22.90 15.88
C ARG A 104 -28.88 21.76 15.59
N VAL A 105 -28.76 21.34 14.33
CA VAL A 105 -27.82 20.27 13.93
C VAL A 105 -26.37 20.69 14.23
N LEU A 106 -25.99 21.93 13.91
CA LEU A 106 -24.66 22.46 14.20
C LEU A 106 -24.40 22.56 15.71
N ALA A 107 -25.37 23.04 16.50
CA ALA A 107 -25.25 23.14 17.95
C ALA A 107 -25.11 21.76 18.61
N ASP A 108 -25.90 20.78 18.18
CA ASP A 108 -25.84 19.41 18.72
C ASP A 108 -24.51 18.73 18.35
N ALA A 109 -23.98 18.99 17.16
CA ALA A 109 -22.65 18.49 16.76
C ALA A 109 -21.53 19.02 17.67
N VAL A 110 -21.55 20.34 17.96
CA VAL A 110 -20.60 20.95 18.89
C VAL A 110 -20.78 20.40 20.30
N ALA A 111 -22.01 20.27 20.79
CA ALA A 111 -22.30 19.71 22.11
C ALA A 111 -21.82 18.26 22.26
N LEU A 112 -22.01 17.43 21.23
CA LEU A 112 -21.51 16.05 21.20
C LEU A 112 -19.98 15.99 21.23
N ALA A 113 -19.32 16.82 20.41
CA ALA A 113 -17.86 16.88 20.37
C ALA A 113 -17.26 17.41 21.69
N GLN A 114 -17.87 18.43 22.30
CA GLN A 114 -17.48 18.94 23.62
C GLN A 114 -17.67 17.89 24.72
N GLY A 115 -18.83 17.21 24.73
CA GLY A 115 -19.11 16.16 25.72
C GLY A 115 -18.21 14.93 25.57
N GLY A 116 -17.64 14.71 24.38
CA GLY A 116 -16.64 13.68 24.10
C GLY A 116 -15.18 14.13 24.31
N GLU A 117 -14.94 15.34 24.83
CA GLU A 117 -13.60 15.93 24.98
C GLU A 117 -12.77 15.83 23.69
N TYR A 118 -13.42 16.08 22.55
CA TYR A 118 -12.87 15.78 21.24
C TYR A 118 -11.70 16.73 20.90
N VAL A 119 -10.62 16.16 20.38
CA VAL A 119 -9.42 16.91 19.93
C VAL A 119 -9.16 16.61 18.46
N ASN A 120 -8.65 17.60 17.74
CA ASN A 120 -8.35 17.56 16.31
C ASN A 120 -9.63 17.61 15.44
N ALA A 121 -9.53 17.32 14.14
CA ALA A 121 -10.65 17.30 13.21
C ALA A 121 -11.51 16.04 13.37
N GLY A 122 -12.82 16.22 13.29
CA GLY A 122 -13.81 15.15 13.36
C GLY A 122 -15.05 15.46 12.54
N THR A 123 -15.91 14.46 12.38
CA THR A 123 -17.19 14.63 11.70
C THR A 123 -18.30 13.99 12.51
N ILE A 124 -19.36 14.75 12.79
CA ILE A 124 -20.57 14.25 13.44
C ILE A 124 -21.65 14.06 12.37
N GLU A 125 -22.19 12.85 12.26
CA GLU A 125 -23.13 12.48 11.20
C GLU A 125 -24.56 12.40 11.71
N PHE A 126 -25.51 12.91 10.92
CA PHE A 126 -26.92 12.98 11.22
C PHE A 126 -27.78 12.47 10.05
N LEU A 127 -28.89 11.81 10.39
CA LEU A 127 -30.03 11.65 9.48
C LEU A 127 -31.01 12.79 9.73
N VAL A 128 -31.28 13.58 8.70
CA VAL A 128 -32.14 14.76 8.78
C VAL A 128 -33.36 14.56 7.90
N VAL A 129 -34.55 14.87 8.42
CA VAL A 129 -35.83 14.83 7.70
C VAL A 129 -36.42 16.24 7.71
N PRO A 130 -36.04 17.11 6.74
CA PRO A 130 -36.43 18.52 6.75
C PRO A 130 -37.94 18.75 6.79
N GLU A 131 -38.73 17.89 6.16
CA GLU A 131 -40.19 17.98 6.09
C GLU A 131 -40.87 17.80 7.45
N ARG A 132 -40.20 17.11 8.37
CA ARG A 132 -40.70 16.84 9.72
C ARG A 132 -40.00 17.68 10.79
N ASP A 133 -39.03 18.52 10.39
CA ASP A 133 -38.16 19.27 11.30
C ASP A 133 -37.41 18.36 12.31
N GLU A 134 -37.08 17.14 11.89
CA GLU A 134 -36.45 16.10 12.73
C GLU A 134 -35.00 15.84 12.29
N HIS A 135 -34.10 15.61 13.25
CA HIS A 135 -32.74 15.12 13.02
C HIS A 135 -32.33 14.08 14.07
N PHE A 136 -31.49 13.13 13.67
CA PHE A 136 -31.05 12.01 14.50
C PHE A 136 -29.56 11.81 14.33
N PHE A 137 -28.83 11.72 15.45
CA PHE A 137 -27.41 11.37 15.45
C PHE A 137 -27.20 9.92 14.96
N ILE A 138 -26.18 9.69 14.15
CA ILE A 138 -25.77 8.36 13.68
C ILE A 138 -24.48 7.94 14.36
N GLU A 139 -23.40 8.69 14.10
CA GLU A 139 -22.06 8.35 14.54
C GLU A 139 -21.16 9.60 14.56
N ALA A 140 -20.05 9.47 15.27
CA ALA A 140 -18.95 10.43 15.25
C ALA A 140 -17.72 9.75 14.66
N ASN A 141 -17.23 10.28 13.55
CA ASN A 141 -16.05 9.77 12.88
C ASN A 141 -14.80 10.52 13.36
N ALA A 142 -13.96 9.81 14.12
CA ALA A 142 -12.80 10.37 14.80
C ALA A 142 -11.57 10.56 13.90
N ARG A 143 -11.77 11.08 12.68
CA ARG A 143 -10.74 11.17 11.62
C ARG A 143 -11.11 12.21 10.57
N ILE A 144 -10.12 12.58 9.75
CA ILE A 144 -10.38 13.31 8.52
C ILE A 144 -11.28 12.48 7.58
N GLN A 145 -12.28 13.11 7.00
CA GLN A 145 -13.17 12.49 6.01
C GLN A 145 -12.66 12.74 4.59
N VAL A 146 -13.03 11.88 3.65
CA VAL A 146 -12.58 12.00 2.24
C VAL A 146 -13.07 13.32 1.63
N GLU A 147 -14.30 13.70 1.99
CA GLU A 147 -15.07 14.88 1.62
C GLU A 147 -14.78 16.14 2.44
N HIS A 148 -13.70 16.16 3.23
CA HIS A 148 -13.26 17.38 3.93
C HIS A 148 -13.03 18.56 2.96
N THR A 149 -12.64 18.24 1.71
CA THR A 149 -12.32 19.21 0.66
C THR A 149 -13.46 20.19 0.35
N VAL A 150 -14.73 19.77 0.38
CA VAL A 150 -15.85 20.69 0.14
C VAL A 150 -15.99 21.69 1.28
N THR A 151 -15.63 21.30 2.51
CA THR A 151 -15.59 22.22 3.65
C THR A 151 -14.43 23.21 3.51
N GLU A 152 -13.24 22.75 3.12
CA GLU A 152 -12.09 23.64 2.88
C GLU A 152 -12.42 24.69 1.81
N GLU A 153 -13.02 24.26 0.70
CA GLU A 153 -13.35 25.12 -0.43
C GLU A 153 -14.36 26.22 -0.11
N VAL A 154 -15.29 26.00 0.84
CA VAL A 154 -16.27 27.02 1.22
C VAL A 154 -15.86 27.85 2.44
N THR A 155 -14.93 27.37 3.26
CA THR A 155 -14.46 28.09 4.46
C THR A 155 -13.11 28.76 4.29
N GLY A 156 -12.28 28.27 3.36
CA GLY A 156 -10.88 28.66 3.19
C GLY A 156 -9.94 28.10 4.25
N VAL A 157 -10.41 27.21 5.13
CA VAL A 157 -9.57 26.57 6.15
C VAL A 157 -8.93 25.32 5.57
N ASP A 158 -7.60 25.24 5.60
CA ASP A 158 -6.87 23.99 5.34
C ASP A 158 -7.01 23.08 6.57
N LEU A 159 -7.83 22.04 6.44
CA LEU A 159 -8.13 21.16 7.54
C LEU A 159 -6.91 20.35 7.92
N VAL A 160 -6.15 19.85 6.95
CA VAL A 160 -4.98 18.99 7.20
C VAL A 160 -3.87 19.76 7.91
N GLU A 161 -3.57 20.98 7.47
CA GLU A 161 -2.64 21.88 8.18
C GLU A 161 -3.13 22.15 9.61
N THR A 162 -4.41 22.49 9.76
CA THR A 162 -5.02 22.72 11.07
C THR A 162 -4.89 21.49 11.98
N GLN A 163 -5.08 20.27 11.46
CA GLN A 163 -4.88 19.04 12.22
C GLN A 163 -3.47 18.92 12.78
N PHE A 164 -2.44 19.26 11.98
CA PHE A 164 -1.05 19.22 12.43
C PHE A 164 -0.77 20.28 13.49
N LEU A 165 -1.26 21.50 13.30
CA LEU A 165 -1.07 22.58 14.26
C LEU A 165 -1.75 22.29 15.61
N LEU A 166 -2.98 21.77 15.59
CA LEU A 166 -3.68 21.33 16.80
C LEU A 166 -2.97 20.16 17.48
N ALA A 167 -2.43 19.21 16.71
CA ALA A 167 -1.63 18.11 17.25
C ALA A 167 -0.31 18.58 17.88
N ASP A 168 0.26 19.69 17.41
CA ASP A 168 1.45 20.34 17.98
C ASP A 168 1.11 21.23 19.20
N GLY A 169 -0.18 21.34 19.57
CA GLY A 169 -0.65 22.05 20.76
C GLY A 169 -1.09 23.50 20.52
N ALA A 170 -1.28 23.92 19.26
CA ALA A 170 -1.96 25.19 18.99
C ALA A 170 -3.40 25.18 19.51
N SER A 171 -3.89 26.33 19.99
CA SER A 171 -5.32 26.50 20.34
C SER A 171 -6.10 27.01 19.13
N LEU A 172 -7.41 26.74 19.07
CA LEU A 172 -8.28 27.27 18.02
C LEU A 172 -8.20 28.80 17.94
N ALA A 173 -8.10 29.48 19.08
CA ALA A 173 -7.94 30.93 19.13
C ALA A 173 -6.64 31.41 18.46
N SER A 174 -5.52 30.71 18.68
CA SER A 174 -4.23 31.06 18.06
C SER A 174 -4.23 30.90 16.55
N LEU A 175 -5.08 29.99 16.04
CA LEU A 175 -5.28 29.74 14.61
C LEU A 175 -6.31 30.68 13.97
N GLY A 176 -6.93 31.59 14.75
CA GLY A 176 -8.00 32.46 14.26
C GLY A 176 -9.34 31.74 14.07
N LEU A 177 -9.53 30.58 14.70
CA LEU A 177 -10.70 29.70 14.60
C LEU A 177 -11.48 29.60 15.93
N ALA A 178 -11.37 30.63 16.79
CA ALA A 178 -12.17 30.71 18.02
C ALA A 178 -13.69 30.73 17.74
N GLU A 179 -14.08 31.22 16.56
CA GLU A 179 -15.45 31.21 16.06
C GLU A 179 -15.49 30.55 14.68
N ALA A 180 -16.65 30.03 14.29
CA ALA A 180 -16.83 29.39 12.99
C ALA A 180 -16.59 30.40 11.86
N PRO A 181 -15.74 30.09 10.86
CA PRO A 181 -15.53 30.99 9.73
C PRO A 181 -16.80 31.12 8.88
N GLY A 182 -16.89 32.22 8.13
CA GLY A 182 -17.95 32.41 7.15
C GLY A 182 -17.87 31.38 6.02
N VAL A 183 -19.03 30.93 5.55
CA VAL A 183 -19.17 30.01 4.42
C VAL A 183 -19.41 30.82 3.14
N PHE A 184 -18.62 30.58 2.11
CA PHE A 184 -18.67 31.30 0.83
C PHE A 184 -19.09 30.39 -0.33
N GLY A 185 -20.26 30.66 -0.89
CA GLY A 185 -20.77 29.97 -2.08
C GLY A 185 -21.11 28.50 -1.82
N TYR A 186 -20.94 27.68 -2.87
CA TYR A 186 -21.15 26.23 -2.80
C TYR A 186 -19.96 25.49 -3.39
N ALA A 187 -19.63 24.36 -2.79
CA ALA A 187 -18.70 23.36 -3.30
C ALA A 187 -19.43 22.04 -3.56
N VAL A 188 -19.02 21.35 -4.62
CA VAL A 188 -19.48 20.01 -4.98
C VAL A 188 -18.27 19.15 -5.21
N GLN A 189 -18.21 17.99 -4.56
CA GLN A 189 -17.22 16.95 -4.82
C GLN A 189 -17.87 15.78 -5.54
N ALA A 190 -17.18 15.26 -6.56
CA ALA A 190 -17.53 14.03 -7.24
C ALA A 190 -16.40 13.00 -7.12
N ARG A 191 -16.73 11.78 -6.66
CA ARG A 191 -15.79 10.67 -6.50
C ARG A 191 -15.64 9.87 -7.80
N VAL A 192 -14.54 10.11 -8.50
CA VAL A 192 -14.18 9.36 -9.72
C VAL A 192 -13.49 8.05 -9.32
N ALA A 193 -14.13 6.94 -9.61
CA ALA A 193 -13.67 5.60 -9.27
C ALA A 193 -13.44 4.72 -10.51
N ALA A 194 -12.43 3.86 -10.44
CA ALA A 194 -12.20 2.80 -11.40
C ALA A 194 -13.29 1.72 -11.29
N ARG A 195 -13.78 1.22 -12.43
CA ARG A 195 -14.79 0.15 -12.50
C ARG A 195 -14.24 -1.19 -12.97
N GLY A 196 -12.94 -1.27 -13.24
CA GLY A 196 -12.30 -2.49 -13.72
C GLY A 196 -10.79 -2.40 -13.62
N ALA A 197 -10.13 -3.53 -13.93
CA ALA A 197 -8.68 -3.59 -14.04
C ALA A 197 -8.19 -2.93 -15.34
N GLY A 198 -6.94 -2.49 -15.35
CA GLY A 198 -6.29 -1.92 -16.52
C GLY A 198 -5.11 -1.05 -16.13
N THR A 199 -4.48 -0.44 -17.13
CA THR A 199 -3.42 0.56 -16.95
C THR A 199 -3.89 1.87 -17.57
N LEU A 200 -3.63 2.98 -16.91
CA LEU A 200 -3.98 4.30 -17.42
C LEU A 200 -3.09 4.66 -18.61
N ASP A 201 -3.60 4.49 -19.83
CA ASP A 201 -2.89 4.83 -21.07
C ASP A 201 -2.66 6.34 -21.20
N ALA A 202 -3.63 7.12 -20.73
CA ALA A 202 -3.57 8.56 -20.69
C ALA A 202 -4.33 9.08 -19.48
N TYR A 203 -3.75 10.08 -18.82
CA TYR A 203 -4.33 10.72 -17.64
C TYR A 203 -4.09 12.22 -17.69
N LYS A 204 -5.16 13.02 -17.65
CA LYS A 204 -5.08 14.47 -17.57
C LYS A 204 -6.26 15.00 -16.76
N GLU A 205 -5.95 15.58 -15.62
CA GLU A 205 -6.92 16.19 -14.72
C GLU A 205 -7.55 17.46 -15.33
N PRO A 206 -8.82 17.76 -15.04
CA PRO A 206 -9.40 19.06 -15.34
C PRO A 206 -8.73 20.14 -14.50
N SER A 207 -8.67 21.36 -15.02
CA SER A 207 -8.04 22.49 -14.34
C SER A 207 -8.76 23.79 -14.63
N GLY A 208 -8.45 24.84 -13.88
CA GLY A 208 -9.01 26.17 -14.05
C GLY A 208 -9.61 26.71 -12.76
N ARG A 209 -10.16 27.93 -12.83
CA ARG A 209 -10.70 28.61 -11.65
C ARG A 209 -11.85 27.81 -11.03
N GLY A 210 -11.76 27.59 -9.72
CA GLY A 210 -12.77 26.90 -8.93
C GLY A 210 -12.88 25.40 -9.25
N ILE A 211 -11.80 24.81 -9.77
CA ILE A 211 -11.67 23.36 -9.98
C ILE A 211 -10.43 22.92 -9.19
N ARG A 212 -10.63 22.04 -8.22
CA ARG A 212 -9.58 21.35 -7.47
C ARG A 212 -9.71 19.85 -7.74
N VAL A 213 -8.57 19.18 -7.86
CA VAL A 213 -8.51 17.74 -8.05
C VAL A 213 -7.51 17.17 -7.06
N ASP A 214 -8.01 16.30 -6.19
CA ASP A 214 -7.18 15.50 -5.30
C ASP A 214 -7.20 14.06 -5.83
N ALA A 215 -6.08 13.57 -6.36
CA ALA A 215 -6.04 12.30 -7.08
C ALA A 215 -4.73 11.53 -6.89
N CYS A 216 -4.73 10.26 -7.30
CA CYS A 216 -3.56 9.37 -7.28
C CYS A 216 -3.13 8.89 -8.67
N GLY A 217 -3.87 9.24 -9.73
CA GLY A 217 -3.64 8.73 -11.09
C GLY A 217 -2.49 9.42 -11.82
N TYR A 218 -1.80 8.66 -12.68
CA TYR A 218 -0.83 9.17 -13.64
C TYR A 218 -0.74 8.20 -14.83
N ALA A 219 -0.23 8.65 -15.98
CA ALA A 219 -0.06 7.76 -17.14
C ALA A 219 0.89 6.59 -16.81
N GLY A 220 0.47 5.37 -17.11
CA GLY A 220 1.15 4.13 -16.73
C GLY A 220 0.76 3.58 -15.36
N TYR A 221 -0.07 4.28 -14.57
CA TYR A 221 -0.58 3.76 -13.31
C TYR A 221 -1.59 2.63 -13.56
N ALA A 222 -1.42 1.51 -12.87
CA ALA A 222 -2.35 0.38 -12.89
C ALA A 222 -3.05 0.27 -11.52
N PRO A 223 -4.31 0.74 -11.39
CA PRO A 223 -5.05 0.66 -10.13
C PRO A 223 -5.14 -0.79 -9.66
N HIS A 224 -4.60 -1.06 -8.47
CA HIS A 224 -4.51 -2.41 -7.96
C HIS A 224 -5.85 -2.81 -7.28
N PRO A 225 -6.46 -3.95 -7.62
CA PRO A 225 -7.81 -4.32 -7.17
C PRO A 225 -7.94 -4.59 -5.66
N GLN A 226 -6.83 -4.66 -4.94
CA GLN A 226 -6.83 -4.79 -3.48
C GLN A 226 -7.08 -3.49 -2.73
N PHE A 227 -7.03 -2.33 -3.39
CA PHE A 227 -7.25 -1.03 -2.76
C PHE A 227 -8.61 -0.44 -3.15
N ASP A 228 -9.00 0.63 -2.47
CA ASP A 228 -10.21 1.38 -2.81
C ASP A 228 -10.14 1.88 -4.26
N PRO A 229 -11.22 1.75 -5.05
CA PRO A 229 -11.22 2.11 -6.46
C PRO A 229 -11.22 3.62 -6.73
N LEU A 230 -11.27 4.49 -5.71
CA LEU A 230 -11.23 5.94 -5.86
C LEU A 230 -9.92 6.39 -6.53
N LEU A 231 -10.04 6.95 -7.73
CA LEU A 231 -8.92 7.51 -8.49
C LEU A 231 -8.73 9.00 -8.24
N ALA A 232 -9.83 9.75 -8.11
CA ALA A 232 -9.80 11.19 -7.95
C ALA A 232 -11.06 11.73 -7.27
N LYS A 233 -10.89 12.81 -6.52
CA LYS A 233 -11.95 13.68 -6.03
C LYS A 233 -11.95 14.95 -6.87
N VAL A 234 -12.97 15.14 -7.70
CA VAL A 234 -13.13 16.37 -8.49
C VAL A 234 -14.00 17.32 -7.68
N VAL A 235 -13.39 18.40 -7.19
CA VAL A 235 -14.03 19.39 -6.32
C VAL A 235 -14.22 20.68 -7.10
N CYS A 236 -15.45 21.20 -7.13
CA CYS A 236 -15.80 22.36 -7.92
C CYS A 236 -16.56 23.38 -7.09
N THR A 237 -16.13 24.64 -7.16
CA THR A 237 -16.71 25.75 -6.42
C THR A 237 -17.45 26.74 -7.31
N SER A 238 -18.51 27.33 -6.79
CA SER A 238 -19.16 28.49 -7.39
C SER A 238 -19.22 29.67 -6.43
N THR A 239 -18.64 30.78 -6.88
CA THR A 239 -18.57 32.06 -6.14
C THR A 239 -19.30 33.21 -6.84
N SER A 240 -19.65 33.07 -8.12
CA SER A 240 -20.19 34.17 -8.94
C SER A 240 -21.71 34.32 -8.88
N GLU A 241 -22.45 33.23 -8.69
CA GLU A 241 -23.92 33.23 -8.53
C GLU A 241 -24.36 32.62 -7.19
N ALA A 242 -23.40 32.11 -6.39
CA ALA A 242 -23.61 31.43 -5.12
C ALA A 242 -24.76 30.40 -5.15
N SER A 243 -24.93 29.68 -6.27
CA SER A 243 -25.95 28.63 -6.41
C SER A 243 -25.29 27.26 -6.51
N LEU A 244 -25.92 26.27 -5.88
CA LEU A 244 -25.52 24.87 -5.97
C LEU A 244 -25.46 24.39 -7.43
N ALA A 245 -26.46 24.76 -8.23
CA ALA A 245 -26.54 24.43 -9.65
C ALA A 245 -25.30 24.90 -10.44
N SER A 246 -24.77 26.09 -10.14
CA SER A 246 -23.58 26.62 -10.80
C SER A 246 -22.32 25.80 -10.45
N ALA A 247 -22.19 25.34 -9.20
CA ALA A 247 -21.11 24.44 -8.80
C ALA A 247 -21.24 23.06 -9.47
N MET A 248 -22.47 22.55 -9.62
CA MET A 248 -22.76 21.31 -10.34
C MET A 248 -22.49 21.40 -11.84
N ASP A 249 -22.82 22.52 -12.49
CA ASP A 249 -22.51 22.75 -13.91
C ASP A 249 -21.00 22.80 -14.15
N ARG A 250 -20.26 23.39 -13.20
CA ARG A 250 -18.79 23.36 -13.21
C ARG A 250 -18.25 21.95 -13.02
N ALA A 251 -18.78 21.19 -12.07
CA ALA A 251 -18.40 19.79 -11.83
C ALA A 251 -18.68 18.91 -13.07
N GLY A 252 -19.86 19.06 -13.69
CA GLY A 252 -20.23 18.33 -14.91
C GLY A 252 -19.29 18.62 -16.08
N ARG A 253 -18.89 19.89 -16.27
CA ARG A 253 -17.87 20.28 -17.26
C ARG A 253 -16.49 19.72 -16.92
N ALA A 254 -16.04 19.86 -15.67
CA ALA A 254 -14.74 19.34 -15.23
C ALA A 254 -14.65 17.82 -15.44
N LEU A 255 -15.71 17.08 -15.12
CA LEU A 255 -15.81 15.65 -15.41
C LEU A 255 -15.81 15.34 -16.91
N GLY A 256 -16.29 16.24 -17.77
CA GLY A 256 -16.19 16.08 -19.23
C GLY A 256 -14.79 16.35 -19.78
N GLU A 257 -14.04 17.25 -19.13
CA GLU A 257 -12.67 17.62 -19.50
C GLU A 257 -11.60 16.67 -18.94
N PHE A 258 -11.92 15.94 -17.86
CA PHE A 258 -11.04 14.91 -17.31
C PHE A 258 -10.70 13.91 -18.43
N HIS A 259 -9.43 13.62 -18.67
CA HIS A 259 -9.01 12.55 -19.56
C HIS A 259 -8.52 11.37 -18.74
N ILE A 260 -9.18 10.23 -18.89
CA ILE A 260 -8.77 8.95 -18.31
C ILE A 260 -8.99 7.92 -19.41
N ALA A 261 -7.92 7.25 -19.85
CA ALA A 261 -7.96 6.21 -20.87
C ALA A 261 -7.31 4.93 -20.34
N GLY A 262 -7.73 3.77 -20.86
CA GLY A 262 -7.18 2.46 -20.51
C GLY A 262 -7.85 1.78 -19.30
N VAL A 263 -8.62 2.50 -18.49
CA VAL A 263 -9.42 1.95 -17.37
C VAL A 263 -10.84 2.53 -17.42
N PRO A 264 -11.90 1.71 -17.36
CA PRO A 264 -13.28 2.19 -17.30
C PRO A 264 -13.57 2.89 -15.96
N THR A 265 -14.36 3.96 -15.98
CA THR A 265 -14.66 4.77 -14.79
C THR A 265 -16.15 4.96 -14.57
N ASN A 266 -16.54 5.60 -13.47
CA ASN A 266 -17.92 6.00 -13.19
C ASN A 266 -18.27 7.43 -13.67
N ARG A 267 -17.44 8.08 -14.51
CA ARG A 267 -17.64 9.51 -14.86
C ARG A 267 -18.98 9.84 -15.50
N ALA A 268 -19.46 8.98 -16.40
CA ALA A 268 -20.77 9.14 -17.03
C ALA A 268 -21.91 9.16 -16.01
N GLN A 269 -21.83 8.23 -15.05
CA GLN A 269 -22.76 8.14 -13.94
C GLN A 269 -22.75 9.43 -13.11
N LEU A 270 -21.57 9.95 -12.78
CA LEU A 270 -21.44 11.20 -12.02
C LEU A 270 -22.06 12.38 -12.78
N GLN A 271 -21.86 12.47 -14.10
CA GLN A 271 -22.47 13.53 -14.91
C GLN A 271 -24.00 13.42 -14.96
N ALA A 272 -24.55 12.20 -15.08
CA ALA A 272 -25.99 11.96 -15.03
C ALA A 272 -26.59 12.38 -13.67
N ILE A 273 -25.92 12.02 -12.57
CA ILE A 273 -26.32 12.40 -11.21
C ILE A 273 -26.32 13.92 -11.03
N LEU A 274 -25.28 14.62 -11.50
CA LEU A 274 -25.18 16.09 -11.41
C LEU A 274 -26.23 16.84 -12.27
N ALA A 275 -26.78 16.17 -13.27
CA ALA A 275 -27.86 16.69 -14.11
C ALA A 275 -29.26 16.46 -13.51
N ASP A 276 -29.39 15.58 -12.52
CA ASP A 276 -30.68 15.22 -11.94
C ASP A 276 -31.34 16.42 -11.23
N PRO A 277 -32.64 16.70 -11.48
CA PRO A 277 -33.32 17.84 -10.89
C PRO A 277 -33.37 17.84 -9.35
N ASP A 278 -33.51 16.67 -8.71
CA ASP A 278 -33.59 16.58 -7.25
C ASP A 278 -32.24 16.87 -6.62
N VAL A 279 -31.15 16.37 -7.22
CA VAL A 279 -29.78 16.68 -6.81
C VAL A 279 -29.51 18.18 -6.95
N ARG A 280 -29.85 18.76 -8.10
CA ARG A 280 -29.66 20.21 -8.36
C ARG A 280 -30.47 21.12 -7.44
N ALA A 281 -31.61 20.66 -6.96
CA ALA A 281 -32.44 21.37 -5.99
C ALA A 281 -31.97 21.22 -4.54
N GLY A 282 -30.94 20.40 -4.25
CA GLY A 282 -30.53 20.06 -2.89
C GLY A 282 -31.54 19.16 -2.17
N ASN A 283 -32.33 18.39 -2.93
CA ASN A 283 -33.41 17.54 -2.46
C ASN A 283 -33.10 16.03 -2.59
N ALA A 284 -31.84 15.66 -2.78
CA ALA A 284 -31.42 14.26 -2.79
C ALA A 284 -31.75 13.59 -1.46
N ARG A 285 -32.05 12.29 -1.50
CA ARG A 285 -32.25 11.41 -0.34
C ARG A 285 -31.32 10.22 -0.44
N THR A 286 -31.04 9.56 0.69
CA THR A 286 -30.20 8.35 0.71
C THR A 286 -30.74 7.20 -0.14
N SER A 287 -32.03 7.24 -0.51
CA SER A 287 -32.70 6.31 -1.41
C SER A 287 -32.62 6.66 -2.90
N LEU A 288 -32.12 7.84 -3.28
CA LEU A 288 -32.19 8.39 -4.65
C LEU A 288 -31.71 7.39 -5.72
N LEU A 289 -30.52 6.81 -5.55
CA LEU A 289 -29.94 5.89 -6.55
C LEU A 289 -30.64 4.52 -6.58
N GLY A 290 -31.37 4.15 -5.52
CA GLY A 290 -32.25 2.99 -5.52
C GLY A 290 -33.59 3.25 -6.21
N GLU A 291 -34.10 4.49 -6.10
CA GLU A 291 -35.36 4.94 -6.72
C GLU A 291 -35.20 5.27 -8.22
N LYS A 292 -33.99 5.65 -8.65
CA LYS A 292 -33.67 6.04 -10.04
C LYS A 292 -32.53 5.20 -10.64
N PRO A 293 -32.75 3.91 -10.96
CA PRO A 293 -31.72 3.04 -11.55
C PRO A 293 -31.13 3.57 -12.85
N GLU A 294 -31.88 4.37 -13.62
CA GLU A 294 -31.42 4.99 -14.86
C GLU A 294 -30.19 5.90 -14.67
N LEU A 295 -29.97 6.43 -13.47
CA LEU A 295 -28.77 7.18 -13.13
C LEU A 295 -27.53 6.28 -13.02
N MET A 296 -27.71 4.96 -12.88
CA MET A 296 -26.62 3.97 -12.82
C MET A 296 -26.19 3.45 -14.20
N ASP A 297 -27.10 3.45 -15.17
CA ASP A 297 -26.89 2.86 -16.51
C ASP A 297 -26.35 3.85 -17.56
N ALA A 298 -25.87 5.01 -17.12
CA ALA A 298 -25.32 6.03 -18.03
C ALA A 298 -24.09 5.49 -18.78
N ALA A 299 -24.20 5.36 -20.10
CA ALA A 299 -23.09 4.98 -20.96
C ALA A 299 -21.97 6.04 -20.95
N GLU A 300 -20.71 5.59 -20.95
CA GLU A 300 -19.53 6.47 -21.07
C GLU A 300 -19.70 7.44 -22.25
N PRO A 301 -19.76 8.76 -22.01
CA PRO A 301 -19.90 9.71 -23.09
C PRO A 301 -18.68 9.61 -24.00
N ALA A 302 -18.92 9.72 -25.31
CA ALA A 302 -17.81 9.82 -26.26
C ALA A 302 -16.89 10.98 -25.84
N ASN A 303 -15.59 10.68 -25.75
CA ASN A 303 -14.54 11.65 -25.48
C ASN A 303 -14.79 12.96 -26.26
N GLY A 304 -14.75 14.11 -25.57
CA GLY A 304 -15.04 15.41 -26.21
C GLY A 304 -14.19 15.64 -27.46
N GLY A 305 -14.66 16.44 -28.42
CA GLY A 305 -14.01 16.59 -29.74
C GLY A 305 -12.52 16.98 -29.68
N ALA A 306 -12.10 17.77 -28.69
CA ALA A 306 -10.69 18.10 -28.46
C ALA A 306 -9.87 16.90 -27.91
N LEU A 307 -10.50 16.06 -27.09
CA LEU A 307 -9.92 14.84 -26.53
C LEU A 307 -9.76 13.75 -27.62
N ALA A 308 -10.76 13.59 -28.48
CA ALA A 308 -10.68 12.71 -29.64
C ALA A 308 -9.56 13.14 -30.61
N LEU A 309 -9.33 14.45 -30.77
CA LEU A 309 -8.20 14.99 -31.54
C LEU A 309 -6.83 14.69 -30.90
N LEU A 310 -6.73 14.68 -29.56
CA LEU A 310 -5.50 14.31 -28.85
C LEU A 310 -5.20 12.81 -28.96
N GLN A 311 -6.22 11.96 -28.83
CA GLN A 311 -6.10 10.51 -28.99
C GLN A 311 -5.67 10.12 -30.41
N THR A 312 -6.18 10.81 -31.43
CA THR A 312 -5.76 10.61 -32.83
C THR A 312 -4.32 11.08 -33.12
N ARG A 313 -3.73 11.95 -32.29
CA ARG A 313 -2.33 12.43 -32.44
C ARG A 313 -1.31 11.68 -31.56
N ALA A 314 -1.76 10.96 -30.54
CA ALA A 314 -0.91 10.15 -29.66
C ALA A 314 0.01 9.14 -30.40
N PRO A 315 -0.45 8.39 -31.43
CA PRO A 315 0.44 7.44 -32.13
C PRO A 315 1.54 8.11 -32.97
N ALA A 316 1.47 9.41 -33.22
CA ALA A 316 2.45 10.12 -34.05
C ALA A 316 3.67 10.65 -33.26
N SER A 317 3.67 10.60 -31.92
CA SER A 317 4.57 11.43 -31.10
C SER A 317 5.54 10.67 -30.18
N GLY A 318 5.65 9.33 -30.27
CA GLY A 318 6.59 8.61 -29.41
C GLY A 318 6.92 7.20 -29.89
N ARG A 319 8.05 7.05 -30.60
CA ARG A 319 8.81 5.79 -30.63
C ARG A 319 9.66 5.74 -29.36
N GLY A 320 9.05 5.33 -28.25
CA GLY A 320 9.73 4.92 -27.03
C GLY A 320 9.80 3.40 -26.97
N ASP A 321 10.94 2.89 -26.54
CA ASP A 321 11.34 1.49 -26.49
C ASP A 321 10.25 0.54 -25.94
N ASP A 322 10.07 -0.60 -26.60
CA ASP A 322 9.01 -1.58 -26.35
C ASP A 322 9.32 -2.51 -25.15
N GLY A 323 10.17 -2.04 -24.25
CA GLY A 323 10.63 -2.76 -23.07
C GLY A 323 9.69 -2.49 -21.89
N THR A 324 9.03 -3.54 -21.41
CA THR A 324 8.13 -3.56 -20.24
C THR A 324 6.72 -2.99 -20.45
N ARG A 325 6.01 -3.50 -21.45
CA ARG A 325 4.56 -3.70 -21.29
C ARG A 325 4.36 -4.75 -20.21
N THR A 326 4.05 -4.36 -18.98
CA THR A 326 3.37 -5.26 -18.04
C THR A 326 2.10 -5.72 -18.73
N GLY A 327 1.94 -7.03 -18.89
CA GLY A 327 0.94 -7.62 -19.78
C GLY A 327 -0.41 -6.95 -19.63
N ALA A 328 -0.90 -6.35 -20.72
CA ALA A 328 -2.31 -5.99 -20.83
C ALA A 328 -3.12 -7.22 -20.37
N SER A 329 -4.07 -7.02 -19.45
CA SER A 329 -5.07 -8.04 -19.16
C SER A 329 -5.64 -8.49 -20.50
N ARG A 330 -5.29 -9.70 -20.90
CA ARG A 330 -5.76 -10.28 -22.14
C ARG A 330 -7.24 -10.52 -21.89
N ALA A 331 -8.12 -9.74 -22.53
CA ALA A 331 -9.54 -10.05 -22.53
C ALA A 331 -9.69 -11.45 -23.16
N LEU A 332 -9.81 -12.46 -22.32
CA LEU A 332 -9.97 -13.84 -22.74
C LEU A 332 -11.36 -13.99 -23.36
N ALA A 333 -11.47 -14.76 -24.44
CA ALA A 333 -12.75 -15.02 -25.08
C ALA A 333 -13.69 -15.71 -24.06
N PRO A 334 -14.99 -15.36 -24.01
CA PRO A 334 -15.96 -16.04 -23.15
C PRO A 334 -15.96 -17.55 -23.42
N LEU A 335 -16.09 -18.36 -22.37
CA LEU A 335 -16.29 -19.80 -22.53
C LEU A 335 -17.70 -20.04 -23.11
N GLU A 336 -17.81 -20.89 -24.14
CA GLU A 336 -19.11 -21.28 -24.71
C GLU A 336 -19.65 -22.51 -23.96
N PRO A 337 -20.77 -22.40 -23.23
CA PRO A 337 -21.33 -23.53 -22.49
C PRO A 337 -21.87 -24.61 -23.43
N GLY A 338 -21.57 -25.87 -23.13
CA GLY A 338 -22.27 -27.02 -23.72
C GLY A 338 -23.72 -27.11 -23.24
N PRO A 339 -24.55 -27.96 -23.87
CA PRO A 339 -25.99 -28.06 -23.59
C PRO A 339 -26.32 -28.45 -22.13
N ASP A 340 -25.39 -29.10 -21.41
CA ASP A 340 -25.57 -29.56 -20.02
C ASP A 340 -24.58 -28.91 -19.03
N ASP A 341 -23.81 -27.89 -19.45
CA ASP A 341 -22.82 -27.23 -18.60
C ASP A 341 -23.43 -26.12 -17.73
N VAL A 342 -23.01 -26.09 -16.46
CA VAL A 342 -23.25 -24.98 -15.52
C VAL A 342 -22.11 -23.97 -15.63
N SER A 343 -22.45 -22.70 -15.90
CA SER A 343 -21.45 -21.62 -15.93
C SER A 343 -21.15 -21.11 -14.52
N VAL A 344 -19.88 -21.15 -14.13
CA VAL A 344 -19.41 -20.60 -12.86
C VAL A 344 -18.81 -19.22 -13.10
N ALA A 345 -19.45 -18.20 -12.52
CA ALA A 345 -19.04 -16.81 -12.65
C ALA A 345 -18.30 -16.32 -11.40
N CYS A 346 -17.33 -15.44 -11.60
CA CYS A 346 -16.59 -14.80 -10.52
C CYS A 346 -17.54 -13.89 -9.71
N PRO A 347 -17.66 -14.05 -8.39
CA PRO A 347 -18.61 -13.29 -7.59
C PRO A 347 -18.22 -11.81 -7.45
N LEU A 348 -16.92 -11.50 -7.52
CA LEU A 348 -16.34 -10.19 -7.27
C LEU A 348 -15.27 -9.89 -8.33
N ALA A 349 -14.98 -8.61 -8.58
CA ALA A 349 -13.81 -8.24 -9.35
C ALA A 349 -12.56 -8.32 -8.44
N GLY A 350 -11.49 -8.94 -8.92
CA GLY A 350 -10.30 -9.21 -8.12
C GLY A 350 -9.12 -9.72 -8.94
N SER A 351 -8.04 -10.09 -8.27
CA SER A 351 -6.90 -10.79 -8.89
C SER A 351 -6.91 -12.25 -8.48
N VAL A 352 -6.70 -13.17 -9.43
CA VAL A 352 -6.54 -14.60 -9.14
C VAL A 352 -5.31 -14.79 -8.26
N VAL A 353 -5.47 -15.45 -7.12
CA VAL A 353 -4.40 -15.84 -6.19
C VAL A 353 -3.88 -17.23 -6.55
N ALA A 354 -4.82 -18.16 -6.76
CA ALA A 354 -4.52 -19.54 -7.10
C ALA A 354 -5.62 -20.11 -8.01
N VAL A 355 -5.24 -21.06 -8.86
CA VAL A 355 -6.16 -21.86 -9.67
C VAL A 355 -6.02 -23.29 -9.17
N GLU A 356 -7.08 -23.82 -8.55
CA GLU A 356 -7.05 -25.08 -7.80
C GLU A 356 -7.57 -26.27 -8.63
N ALA A 357 -8.24 -25.99 -9.74
CA ALA A 357 -8.80 -27.00 -10.63
C ALA A 357 -8.30 -26.85 -12.08
N ALA A 358 -8.33 -27.95 -12.83
CA ALA A 358 -8.06 -28.01 -14.25
C ALA A 358 -9.24 -28.65 -15.00
N PRO A 359 -9.41 -28.36 -16.32
CA PRO A 359 -10.38 -29.07 -17.14
C PRO A 359 -10.17 -30.59 -17.07
N GLY A 360 -11.24 -31.33 -16.74
CA GLY A 360 -11.24 -32.78 -16.54
C GLY A 360 -11.23 -33.22 -15.07
N ASP A 361 -11.04 -32.32 -14.11
CA ASP A 361 -11.06 -32.66 -12.69
C ASP A 361 -12.49 -32.93 -12.20
N ALA A 362 -12.67 -34.00 -11.43
CA ALA A 362 -13.93 -34.31 -10.76
C ALA A 362 -13.92 -33.69 -9.36
N LEU A 363 -14.89 -32.83 -9.08
CA LEU A 363 -15.01 -32.05 -7.85
C LEU A 363 -16.39 -32.26 -7.22
N ALA A 364 -16.43 -32.26 -5.88
CA ALA A 364 -17.67 -32.25 -5.13
C ALA A 364 -18.20 -30.80 -4.97
N ALA A 365 -19.49 -30.66 -4.67
CA ALA A 365 -20.08 -29.37 -4.38
C ALA A 365 -19.35 -28.68 -3.21
N GLY A 366 -18.84 -27.47 -3.43
CA GLY A 366 -18.06 -26.71 -2.44
C GLY A 366 -16.54 -26.88 -2.55
N ASP A 367 -16.03 -27.74 -3.44
CA ASP A 367 -14.59 -27.82 -3.68
C ASP A 367 -14.08 -26.56 -4.44
N PRO A 368 -12.86 -26.09 -4.16
CA PRO A 368 -12.34 -24.85 -4.73
C PRO A 368 -11.99 -25.01 -6.22
N LEU A 369 -12.48 -24.10 -7.07
CA LEU A 369 -12.05 -23.98 -8.47
C LEU A 369 -10.87 -23.01 -8.60
N LEU A 370 -10.98 -21.84 -7.98
CA LEU A 370 -9.93 -20.83 -7.92
C LEU A 370 -10.11 -19.93 -6.71
N VAL A 371 -9.04 -19.26 -6.30
CA VAL A 371 -9.06 -18.26 -5.23
C VAL A 371 -8.82 -16.89 -5.85
N ILE A 372 -9.65 -15.91 -5.51
CA ILE A 372 -9.47 -14.51 -5.91
C ILE A 372 -9.16 -13.66 -4.68
N SER A 373 -8.38 -12.60 -4.87
CA SER A 373 -8.17 -11.54 -3.87
C SER A 373 -8.84 -10.27 -4.35
N ALA A 374 -9.74 -9.74 -3.54
CA ALA A 374 -10.37 -8.44 -3.72
C ALA A 374 -10.36 -7.70 -2.39
N MET A 375 -10.03 -6.41 -2.38
CA MET A 375 -10.05 -5.59 -1.15
C MET A 375 -9.26 -6.21 0.04
N LYS A 376 -8.12 -6.86 -0.24
CA LYS A 376 -7.28 -7.61 0.73
C LYS A 376 -7.94 -8.81 1.40
N MET A 377 -9.09 -9.26 0.89
CA MET A 377 -9.75 -10.48 1.31
C MET A 377 -9.64 -11.52 0.20
N GLU A 378 -9.35 -12.76 0.58
CA GLU A 378 -9.41 -13.90 -0.31
C GLU A 378 -10.83 -14.44 -0.33
N THR A 379 -11.32 -14.75 -1.52
CA THR A 379 -12.63 -15.35 -1.76
C THR A 379 -12.40 -16.57 -2.64
N VAL A 380 -12.90 -17.71 -2.18
CA VAL A 380 -12.86 -18.94 -2.96
C VAL A 380 -14.06 -18.94 -3.92
N VAL A 381 -13.83 -19.33 -5.17
CA VAL A 381 -14.87 -19.61 -6.14
C VAL A 381 -15.05 -21.13 -6.16
N ASP A 382 -16.20 -21.60 -5.67
CA ASP A 382 -16.45 -23.01 -5.40
C ASP A 382 -17.18 -23.71 -6.55
N ALA A 383 -17.03 -25.03 -6.64
CA ALA A 383 -17.81 -25.90 -7.50
C ALA A 383 -19.29 -25.88 -7.09
N PRO A 384 -20.23 -25.62 -8.02
CA PRO A 384 -21.65 -25.40 -7.68
C PRO A 384 -22.41 -26.71 -7.37
N CYS A 385 -21.90 -27.85 -7.83
CA CYS A 385 -22.48 -29.17 -7.65
C CYS A 385 -21.38 -30.24 -7.80
N ASP A 386 -21.74 -31.51 -7.56
CA ASP A 386 -20.87 -32.65 -7.86
C ASP A 386 -20.77 -32.83 -9.38
N GLY A 387 -19.56 -32.95 -9.91
CA GLY A 387 -19.38 -33.03 -11.36
C GLY A 387 -17.94 -32.88 -11.82
N VAL A 388 -17.76 -32.57 -13.10
CA VAL A 388 -16.45 -32.46 -13.75
C VAL A 388 -16.28 -31.07 -14.36
N VAL A 389 -15.09 -30.49 -14.23
CA VAL A 389 -14.75 -29.22 -14.91
C VAL A 389 -14.66 -29.44 -16.42
N SER A 390 -15.67 -29.02 -17.17
CA SER A 390 -15.73 -29.16 -18.64
C SER A 390 -14.72 -28.27 -19.35
N ALA A 391 -14.61 -27.02 -18.90
CA ALA A 391 -13.68 -26.05 -19.44
C ALA A 391 -13.36 -24.98 -18.40
N MET A 392 -12.18 -24.37 -18.49
CA MET A 392 -11.75 -23.30 -17.60
C MET A 392 -11.03 -22.22 -18.38
N GLN A 393 -11.21 -20.96 -17.97
CA GLN A 393 -10.43 -19.86 -18.52
C GLN A 393 -8.95 -20.09 -18.19
N PRO A 394 -8.01 -19.84 -19.13
CA PRO A 394 -6.58 -20.03 -18.89
C PRO A 394 -5.99 -18.90 -18.03
N LEU A 395 -6.50 -18.78 -16.81
CA LEU A 395 -6.10 -17.80 -15.79
C LEU A 395 -4.86 -18.29 -15.03
N ARG A 396 -4.06 -17.34 -14.54
CA ARG A 396 -2.88 -17.57 -13.70
C ARG A 396 -2.92 -16.68 -12.47
N ALA A 397 -2.17 -17.05 -11.43
CA ALA A 397 -1.95 -16.19 -10.29
C ALA A 397 -1.44 -14.80 -10.74
N GLY A 398 -2.12 -13.75 -10.28
CA GLY A 398 -1.91 -12.35 -10.67
C GLY A 398 -2.84 -11.83 -11.77
N ASP A 399 -3.58 -12.70 -12.49
CA ASP A 399 -4.49 -12.25 -13.54
C ASP A 399 -5.73 -11.57 -12.94
N GLY A 400 -6.17 -10.48 -13.58
CA GLY A 400 -7.40 -9.78 -13.19
C GLY A 400 -8.65 -10.49 -13.71
N VAL A 401 -9.66 -10.62 -12.85
CA VAL A 401 -11.00 -11.12 -13.19
C VAL A 401 -12.06 -10.09 -12.82
N ALA A 402 -13.09 -9.95 -13.66
CA ALA A 402 -14.22 -9.07 -13.40
C ALA A 402 -15.35 -9.79 -12.67
N ALA A 403 -16.15 -9.04 -11.89
CA ALA A 403 -17.39 -9.59 -11.32
C ALA A 403 -18.34 -10.03 -12.45
N GLY A 404 -18.89 -11.23 -12.33
CA GLY A 404 -19.77 -11.85 -13.33
C GLY A 404 -19.03 -12.50 -14.52
N GLN A 405 -17.71 -12.41 -14.60
CA GLN A 405 -16.94 -13.11 -15.63
C GLN A 405 -17.04 -14.63 -15.43
N VAL A 406 -17.44 -15.37 -16.45
CA VAL A 406 -17.45 -16.85 -16.42
C VAL A 406 -16.01 -17.35 -16.44
N VAL A 407 -15.62 -18.04 -15.38
CA VAL A 407 -14.26 -18.55 -15.15
C VAL A 407 -14.14 -20.04 -15.42
N ALA A 408 -15.23 -20.80 -15.26
CA ALA A 408 -15.29 -22.23 -15.51
C ALA A 408 -16.68 -22.66 -16.03
N LEU A 409 -16.71 -23.76 -16.78
CA LEU A 409 -17.89 -24.53 -17.16
C LEU A 409 -17.82 -25.87 -16.44
N PHE A 410 -18.94 -26.32 -15.89
CA PHE A 410 -19.01 -27.46 -15.00
C PHE A 410 -20.13 -28.41 -15.42
N ALA A 411 -19.81 -29.66 -15.76
CA ALA A 411 -20.79 -30.69 -16.12
C ALA A 411 -21.22 -31.46 -14.86
N PRO A 412 -22.50 -31.41 -14.45
CA PRO A 412 -23.01 -32.16 -13.30
C PRO A 412 -22.91 -33.68 -13.52
N ALA A 413 -22.55 -34.45 -12.49
CA ALA A 413 -22.58 -35.90 -12.54
C ALA A 413 -23.94 -36.46 -12.09
N ASP A 414 -24.60 -37.23 -12.95
CA ASP A 414 -25.81 -37.97 -12.58
C ASP A 414 -25.47 -39.16 -11.65
N GLY A 415 -25.51 -38.91 -10.34
CA GLY A 415 -25.82 -39.92 -9.32
C GLY A 415 -24.80 -41.05 -9.11
N VAL A 416 -23.54 -40.73 -8.84
CA VAL A 416 -22.58 -41.72 -8.29
C VAL A 416 -21.91 -41.15 -7.03
N ALA A 417 -22.01 -41.90 -5.93
CA ALA A 417 -21.35 -41.59 -4.68
C ALA A 417 -19.83 -41.50 -4.88
N VAL A 418 -19.28 -40.31 -4.65
CA VAL A 418 -17.83 -40.10 -4.60
C VAL A 418 -17.37 -40.50 -3.20
N GLU A 419 -16.42 -41.44 -3.13
CA GLU A 419 -15.75 -41.81 -1.89
C GLU A 419 -15.11 -40.57 -1.26
N ASP A 420 -15.34 -40.40 0.05
CA ASP A 420 -14.73 -39.40 0.91
C ASP A 420 -13.20 -39.45 0.75
N SER A 421 -12.67 -38.63 -0.16
CA SER A 421 -11.25 -38.41 -0.24
C SER A 421 -10.92 -37.58 0.99
N GLY A 422 -10.53 -38.27 2.07
CA GLY A 422 -10.17 -37.73 3.37
C GLY A 422 -9.00 -36.74 3.34
N LYS A 423 -9.20 -35.63 2.63
CA LYS A 423 -8.39 -34.43 2.56
C LYS A 423 -9.19 -33.33 3.25
N THR A 424 -9.41 -33.49 4.55
CA THR A 424 -9.41 -32.30 5.41
C THR A 424 -8.02 -31.68 5.27
N ALA A 425 -7.86 -30.77 4.32
CA ALA A 425 -6.72 -29.88 4.28
C ALA A 425 -6.66 -29.19 5.65
N PRO A 426 -5.54 -29.28 6.40
CA PRO A 426 -5.39 -28.48 7.60
C PRO A 426 -5.59 -27.02 7.18
N ARG A 427 -6.50 -26.31 7.86
CA ARG A 427 -6.70 -24.87 7.67
C ARG A 427 -5.33 -24.23 7.52
N GLU A 428 -5.01 -23.75 6.31
CA GLU A 428 -3.75 -23.07 6.01
C GLU A 428 -3.72 -21.77 6.82
N THR A 429 -3.28 -21.88 8.05
CA THR A 429 -2.99 -20.75 8.89
C THR A 429 -1.56 -20.34 8.60
N TRP A 430 -1.26 -19.04 8.70
CA TRP A 430 0.12 -18.54 8.62
C TRP A 430 1.01 -19.05 9.77
N ALA A 431 0.50 -19.86 10.69
CA ALA A 431 1.22 -20.30 11.89
C ALA A 431 2.56 -21.00 11.55
N PRO A 432 2.64 -21.97 10.61
CA PRO A 432 3.91 -22.60 10.27
C PRO A 432 4.91 -21.60 9.66
N LEU A 433 4.45 -20.69 8.80
CA LEU A 433 5.33 -19.66 8.23
C LEU A 433 5.82 -18.67 9.30
N LEU A 434 4.95 -18.31 10.26
CA LEU A 434 5.31 -17.44 11.38
C LEU A 434 6.32 -18.12 12.31
N GLU A 435 6.20 -19.44 12.51
CA GLU A 435 7.18 -20.26 13.22
C GLU A 435 8.53 -20.28 12.49
N ASP A 436 8.54 -20.45 11.17
CA ASP A 436 9.76 -20.38 10.36
C ASP A 436 10.43 -19.00 10.42
N VAL A 437 9.63 -17.93 10.31
CA VAL A 437 10.12 -16.54 10.45
C VAL A 437 10.70 -16.30 11.84
N ALA A 438 10.05 -16.81 12.90
CA ALA A 438 10.53 -16.71 14.27
C ALA A 438 11.84 -17.50 14.47
N ALA A 439 11.94 -18.71 13.92
CA ALA A 439 13.13 -19.55 13.96
C ALA A 439 14.31 -18.86 13.26
N MET A 440 14.13 -18.36 12.03
CA MET A 440 15.17 -17.63 11.29
C MET A 440 15.63 -16.37 12.03
N ARG A 441 14.70 -15.59 12.61
CA ARG A 441 15.05 -14.41 13.43
C ARG A 441 15.86 -14.79 14.66
N SER A 442 15.47 -15.85 15.36
CA SER A 442 16.16 -16.35 16.55
C SER A 442 17.60 -16.77 16.21
N LEU A 443 17.79 -17.54 15.13
CA LEU A 443 19.11 -17.95 14.65
C LEU A 443 19.98 -16.76 14.24
N ALA A 444 19.41 -15.77 13.56
CA ALA A 444 20.13 -14.55 13.17
C ALA A 444 20.60 -13.72 14.36
N LEU A 445 19.76 -13.59 15.40
CA LEU A 445 20.09 -12.88 16.64
C LEU A 445 21.14 -13.64 17.46
N ALA A 446 20.94 -14.95 17.66
CA ALA A 446 21.86 -15.80 18.42
C ALA A 446 23.28 -15.78 17.83
N ARG A 447 23.40 -15.74 16.50
CA ARG A 447 24.70 -15.67 15.81
C ARG A 447 25.55 -14.48 16.22
N LEU A 448 24.99 -13.30 16.46
CA LEU A 448 25.74 -12.10 16.85
C LEU A 448 25.71 -11.82 18.37
N ALA A 449 25.00 -12.65 19.14
CA ALA A 449 24.83 -12.47 20.58
C ALA A 449 26.17 -12.58 21.35
N PRO A 450 26.25 -12.03 22.58
CA PRO A 450 27.34 -12.30 23.50
C PRO A 450 27.50 -13.82 23.70
N GLY A 451 28.73 -14.33 23.58
CA GLY A 451 29.01 -15.77 23.72
C GLY A 451 28.79 -16.62 22.48
N SER A 452 28.44 -16.03 21.32
CA SER A 452 28.37 -16.75 20.04
C SER A 452 29.65 -17.54 19.73
N GLU A 453 29.46 -18.80 19.34
CA GLU A 453 30.52 -19.71 18.89
C GLU A 453 30.76 -19.65 17.37
N ASP A 454 30.07 -18.75 16.65
CA ASP A 454 30.28 -18.57 15.20
C ASP A 454 31.77 -18.22 14.93
N PRO A 455 32.49 -19.02 14.10
CA PRO A 455 33.92 -18.82 13.90
C PRO A 455 34.30 -17.44 13.36
N GLY A 456 33.41 -16.80 12.61
CA GLY A 456 33.59 -15.44 12.10
C GLY A 456 33.48 -14.41 13.22
N VAL A 457 32.49 -14.54 14.09
CA VAL A 457 32.26 -13.66 15.25
C VAL A 457 33.36 -13.81 16.29
N VAL A 458 33.74 -15.05 16.64
CA VAL A 458 34.84 -15.33 17.57
C VAL A 458 36.15 -14.73 17.07
N ARG A 459 36.46 -14.89 15.78
CA ARG A 459 37.66 -14.31 15.16
C ARG A 459 37.62 -12.78 15.11
N GLN A 460 36.44 -12.18 14.96
CA GLN A 460 36.28 -10.72 14.98
C GLN A 460 36.53 -10.16 16.38
N ARG A 461 35.91 -10.76 17.40
CA ARG A 461 36.08 -10.36 18.81
C ARG A 461 37.51 -10.60 19.32
N SER A 462 38.17 -11.70 18.93
CA SER A 462 39.57 -11.97 19.33
C SER A 462 40.57 -10.95 18.79
N ARG A 463 40.20 -10.19 17.74
CA ARG A 463 40.96 -9.07 17.19
C ARG A 463 40.58 -7.73 17.83
N GLY A 464 39.81 -7.73 18.92
CA GLY A 464 39.32 -6.53 19.60
C GLY A 464 38.32 -5.71 18.79
N LYS A 465 37.69 -6.30 17.77
CA LYS A 465 36.70 -5.61 16.92
C LYS A 465 35.28 -5.95 17.34
N LEU A 466 34.45 -4.93 17.45
CA LEU A 466 33.00 -5.06 17.61
C LEU A 466 32.36 -5.63 16.34
N THR A 467 31.31 -6.42 16.51
CA THR A 467 30.39 -6.88 15.47
C THR A 467 29.56 -5.72 14.90
N CYS A 468 28.91 -5.92 13.75
CA CYS A 468 28.05 -4.88 13.15
C CYS A 468 26.90 -4.48 14.07
N ARG A 469 26.27 -5.44 14.77
CA ARG A 469 25.15 -5.18 15.68
C ARG A 469 25.59 -4.43 16.94
N GLU A 470 26.70 -4.82 17.57
CA GLU A 470 27.27 -4.09 18.71
C GLU A 470 27.59 -2.63 18.34
N ARG A 471 28.06 -2.38 17.11
CA ARG A 471 28.32 -1.00 16.62
C ARG A 471 27.04 -0.20 16.43
N ILE A 472 25.99 -0.81 15.89
CA ILE A 472 24.68 -0.17 15.72
C ILE A 472 24.08 0.18 17.09
N GLU A 473 24.13 -0.75 18.03
CA GLU A 473 23.60 -0.55 19.39
C GLU A 473 24.36 0.52 20.17
N LEU A 474 25.68 0.64 19.98
CA LEU A 474 26.47 1.73 20.58
C LEU A 474 26.24 3.09 19.93
N LEU A 475 25.88 3.11 18.64
CA LEU A 475 25.65 4.35 17.89
C LEU A 475 24.27 4.95 18.19
N LEU A 476 23.26 4.11 18.34
CA LEU A 476 21.86 4.50 18.47
C LEU A 476 21.42 4.61 19.92
N ASP A 477 20.38 5.43 20.14
CA ASP A 477 19.69 5.52 21.42
C ASP A 477 19.12 4.14 21.80
N GLU A 478 19.21 3.81 23.09
CA GLU A 478 18.80 2.50 23.63
C GLU A 478 17.35 2.15 23.23
N GLY A 479 17.15 0.94 22.68
CA GLY A 479 15.84 0.44 22.28
C GLY A 479 15.24 1.10 21.02
N SER A 480 15.95 2.01 20.36
CA SER A 480 15.41 2.74 19.19
C SER A 480 15.55 1.99 17.86
N PHE A 481 16.47 1.03 17.75
CA PHE A 481 16.80 0.37 16.49
C PHE A 481 15.68 -0.57 16.02
N ARG A 482 15.27 -0.40 14.76
CA ARG A 482 14.31 -1.25 14.04
C ARG A 482 14.97 -1.76 12.77
N GLU A 483 15.33 -3.04 12.78
CA GLU A 483 16.01 -3.69 11.67
C GLU A 483 15.06 -4.00 10.50
N VAL A 484 15.49 -3.71 9.28
CA VAL A 484 14.78 -4.07 8.04
C VAL A 484 15.36 -5.38 7.49
N GLY A 485 14.49 -6.29 7.05
CA GLY A 485 14.90 -7.52 6.37
C GLY A 485 15.78 -8.42 7.25
N SER A 486 15.40 -8.62 8.52
CA SER A 486 16.13 -9.45 9.49
C SER A 486 16.21 -10.94 9.10
N VAL A 487 15.28 -11.40 8.25
CA VAL A 487 15.21 -12.77 7.72
C VAL A 487 15.73 -12.88 6.28
N ALA A 488 16.32 -11.81 5.73
CA ALA A 488 16.99 -11.90 4.45
C ALA A 488 18.25 -12.77 4.60
N GLY A 489 18.38 -13.83 3.80
CA GLY A 489 19.46 -14.80 3.90
C GLY A 489 19.13 -16.11 3.22
N PHE A 490 19.89 -17.16 3.57
CA PHE A 490 19.71 -18.51 3.06
C PHE A 490 19.34 -19.44 4.21
N ALA A 491 18.14 -20.02 4.17
CA ALA A 491 17.71 -21.08 5.09
C ALA A 491 17.92 -22.46 4.47
N SER A 492 18.27 -23.44 5.31
CA SER A 492 18.21 -24.86 4.98
C SER A 492 17.16 -25.53 5.87
N TYR A 493 16.44 -26.50 5.32
CA TYR A 493 15.35 -27.20 5.98
C TYR A 493 15.72 -28.65 6.25
N ASP A 494 15.19 -29.25 7.32
CA ASP A 494 15.33 -30.67 7.63
C ASP A 494 14.35 -31.54 6.83
N GLN A 495 14.33 -32.85 7.09
CA GLN A 495 13.48 -33.80 6.35
C GLN A 495 12.00 -33.60 6.66
N GLU A 496 11.69 -33.00 7.80
CA GLU A 496 10.37 -32.65 8.29
C GLU A 496 9.90 -31.26 7.80
N GLY A 497 10.76 -30.53 7.06
CA GLY A 497 10.44 -29.23 6.47
C GLY A 497 10.64 -28.04 7.41
N ALA A 498 11.18 -28.24 8.61
CA ALA A 498 11.48 -27.17 9.56
C ALA A 498 12.85 -26.53 9.29
N VAL A 499 13.04 -25.27 9.70
CA VAL A 499 14.30 -24.53 9.50
C VAL A 499 15.42 -25.16 10.34
N ALA A 500 16.34 -25.87 9.67
CA ALA A 500 17.49 -26.53 10.29
C ALA A 500 18.68 -25.58 10.54
N ALA A 501 18.93 -24.65 9.61
CA ALA A 501 19.97 -23.64 9.76
C ALA A 501 19.64 -22.39 8.93
N PHE A 502 20.18 -21.25 9.35
CA PHE A 502 19.99 -19.97 8.67
C PHE A 502 21.29 -19.20 8.58
N THR A 503 21.65 -18.78 7.37
CA THR A 503 22.76 -17.87 7.09
C THR A 503 22.20 -16.50 6.74
N PRO A 504 22.25 -15.51 7.68
CA PRO A 504 21.75 -14.18 7.41
C PRO A 504 22.52 -13.46 6.31
N ALA A 505 21.86 -12.49 5.67
CA ALA A 505 22.52 -11.51 4.81
C ALA A 505 23.68 -10.87 5.59
N ASN A 506 24.79 -10.63 4.91
CA ASN A 506 26.00 -10.04 5.50
C ASN A 506 25.89 -8.50 5.64
N HIS A 507 24.68 -7.99 5.82
CA HIS A 507 24.39 -6.58 5.93
C HIS A 507 23.20 -6.39 6.87
N VAL A 508 23.44 -5.63 7.94
CA VAL A 508 22.46 -5.33 8.99
C VAL A 508 22.15 -3.84 8.88
N GLY A 509 20.86 -3.49 8.83
CA GLY A 509 20.49 -2.09 8.72
C GLY A 509 19.00 -1.85 8.91
N GLY A 510 18.66 -0.60 9.15
CA GLY A 510 17.33 -0.18 9.54
C GLY A 510 17.32 1.28 9.97
N TRP A 511 16.35 1.65 10.80
CA TRP A 511 16.27 3.00 11.36
C TRP A 511 16.36 2.99 12.88
N GLY A 512 16.82 4.09 13.46
CA GLY A 512 16.86 4.32 14.90
C GLY A 512 17.02 5.80 15.20
N ARG A 513 17.35 6.15 16.44
CA ARG A 513 17.59 7.55 16.84
C ARG A 513 19.03 7.74 17.31
N ILE A 514 19.62 8.89 17.03
CA ILE A 514 20.88 9.36 17.63
C ILE A 514 20.56 10.69 18.31
N GLU A 515 20.66 10.72 19.64
CA GLU A 515 20.30 11.91 20.44
C GLU A 515 18.87 12.41 20.11
N GLY A 516 17.92 11.48 20.01
CA GLY A 516 16.53 11.76 19.66
C GLY A 516 16.25 12.00 18.18
N ARG A 517 17.28 12.15 17.32
CA ARG A 517 17.11 12.39 15.87
C ARG A 517 17.04 11.08 15.09
N SER A 518 15.96 10.89 14.34
CA SER A 518 15.79 9.71 13.47
C SER A 518 16.87 9.65 12.40
N THR A 519 17.45 8.47 12.19
CA THR A 519 18.47 8.21 11.18
C THR A 519 18.32 6.81 10.62
N ILE A 520 18.71 6.64 9.35
CA ILE A 520 19.00 5.31 8.79
C ILE A 520 20.43 4.92 9.19
N VAL A 521 20.62 3.66 9.59
CA VAL A 521 21.94 3.08 9.83
C VAL A 521 22.07 1.77 9.05
N CYS A 522 23.19 1.63 8.35
CA CYS A 522 23.55 0.44 7.56
C CYS A 522 24.92 -0.05 8.00
N ALA A 523 25.11 -1.36 8.17
CA ALA A 523 26.38 -1.91 8.59
C ALA A 523 26.71 -3.20 7.84
N ASP A 524 27.91 -3.25 7.28
CA ASP A 524 28.44 -4.48 6.69
C ASP A 524 28.83 -5.47 7.80
N ASP A 525 28.40 -6.73 7.66
CA ASP A 525 28.80 -7.81 8.55
C ASP A 525 30.02 -8.53 7.97
N PHE A 526 31.21 -8.10 8.39
CA PHE A 526 32.47 -8.73 8.00
C PHE A 526 32.57 -10.22 8.41
N THR A 527 31.85 -10.63 9.46
CA THR A 527 31.86 -12.03 9.93
C THR A 527 31.17 -12.96 8.94
N SER A 528 30.21 -12.45 8.17
CA SER A 528 29.49 -13.18 7.13
C SER A 528 30.10 -12.86 5.76
N ARG A 529 30.80 -13.85 5.17
CA ARG A 529 31.34 -13.75 3.80
C ARG A 529 32.23 -12.51 3.56
N GLY A 530 32.92 -12.03 4.60
CA GLY A 530 33.82 -10.87 4.52
C GLY A 530 33.12 -9.54 4.19
N GLY A 531 31.81 -9.42 4.46
CA GLY A 531 31.02 -8.23 4.13
C GLY A 531 30.91 -7.98 2.62
N HIS A 532 31.06 -9.02 1.79
CA HIS A 532 31.04 -8.89 0.33
C HIS A 532 29.66 -8.43 -0.20
N ALA A 533 29.61 -7.35 -0.99
CA ALA A 533 28.40 -6.91 -1.68
C ALA A 533 28.05 -7.82 -2.88
N ASP A 534 27.41 -8.97 -2.65
CA ASP A 534 26.80 -9.77 -3.72
C ASP A 534 25.43 -9.20 -4.16
N GLY A 535 24.89 -9.74 -5.26
CA GLY A 535 23.63 -9.27 -5.84
C GLY A 535 22.40 -9.35 -4.93
N ALA A 536 22.40 -10.23 -3.90
CA ALA A 536 21.31 -10.32 -2.93
C ALA A 536 21.37 -9.20 -1.88
N ILE A 537 22.55 -8.65 -1.62
CA ILE A 537 22.79 -7.63 -0.58
C ILE A 537 22.70 -6.21 -1.13
N GLY A 538 23.04 -6.01 -2.40
CA GLY A 538 22.89 -4.72 -3.08
C GLY A 538 21.45 -4.19 -2.98
N ALA A 539 20.45 -5.09 -3.02
CA ALA A 539 19.05 -4.73 -2.87
C ALA A 539 18.71 -4.21 -1.46
N LYS A 540 19.22 -4.85 -0.40
CA LYS A 540 18.98 -4.42 0.99
C LYS A 540 19.63 -3.07 1.30
N SER A 541 20.89 -2.90 0.92
CA SER A 541 21.58 -1.61 1.06
C SER A 541 20.90 -0.51 0.23
N GLY A 542 20.53 -0.80 -1.03
CA GLY A 542 19.85 0.17 -1.88
C GLY A 542 18.45 0.53 -1.40
N HIS A 543 17.73 -0.41 -0.77
CA HIS A 543 16.46 -0.13 -0.10
C HIS A 543 16.64 0.84 1.07
N LEU A 544 17.64 0.62 1.93
CA LEU A 544 17.93 1.51 3.06
C LEU A 544 18.35 2.92 2.59
N ASP A 545 19.11 3.00 1.51
CA ASP A 545 19.49 4.29 0.91
C ASP A 545 18.26 5.06 0.38
N ARG A 546 17.31 4.36 -0.27
CA ARG A 546 16.02 4.95 -0.70
C ARG A 546 15.14 5.32 0.48
N LEU A 547 15.12 4.51 1.53
CA LEU A 547 14.33 4.79 2.73
C LEU A 547 14.80 6.08 3.42
N ALA A 548 16.11 6.37 3.40
CA ALA A 548 16.63 7.65 3.90
C ALA A 548 16.10 8.85 3.11
N LEU A 549 15.98 8.72 1.77
CA LEU A 549 15.39 9.74 0.90
C LEU A 549 13.90 9.95 1.18
N GLU A 550 13.13 8.86 1.23
CA GLU A 550 11.68 8.89 1.47
C GLU A 550 11.34 9.50 2.82
N MET A 551 12.09 9.14 3.87
CA MET A 551 11.88 9.69 5.22
C MET A 551 12.59 11.03 5.45
N ARG A 552 13.42 11.48 4.50
CA ARG A 552 14.27 12.69 4.62
C ARG A 552 15.09 12.74 5.90
N VAL A 553 15.67 11.61 6.29
CA VAL A 553 16.52 11.49 7.47
C VAL A 553 17.98 11.24 7.09
N PRO A 554 18.95 11.58 7.96
CA PRO A 554 20.35 11.24 7.74
C PRO A 554 20.57 9.74 7.51
N SER A 555 21.63 9.41 6.76
CA SER A 555 22.08 8.04 6.52
C SER A 555 23.50 7.86 7.08
N VAL A 556 23.69 6.88 7.97
CA VAL A 556 24.99 6.49 8.53
C VAL A 556 25.37 5.10 8.02
N ARG A 557 26.52 5.00 7.36
CA ARG A 557 27.02 3.75 6.76
C ARG A 557 28.27 3.26 7.47
N LEU A 558 28.17 2.13 8.15
CA LEU A 558 29.28 1.44 8.80
C LEU A 558 29.91 0.45 7.82
N LEU A 559 30.98 0.89 7.17
CA LEU A 559 31.68 0.16 6.11
C LEU A 559 32.77 -0.75 6.70
N ASP A 560 32.62 -2.05 6.49
CA ASP A 560 33.55 -3.09 6.95
C ASP A 560 33.42 -4.34 6.06
N GLY A 561 33.84 -4.22 4.80
CA GLY A 561 33.63 -5.25 3.78
C GLY A 561 34.59 -5.19 2.61
N SER A 562 34.93 -6.37 2.07
CA SER A 562 35.77 -6.50 0.87
C SER A 562 34.98 -7.03 -0.32
N SER A 563 34.94 -6.30 -1.44
CA SER A 563 34.49 -6.84 -2.72
C SER A 563 35.69 -7.41 -3.50
N GLY A 564 36.15 -8.61 -3.12
CA GLY A 564 37.15 -9.33 -3.89
C GLY A 564 36.50 -10.05 -5.07
N GLY A 565 36.73 -9.58 -6.30
CA GLY A 565 36.28 -10.27 -7.51
C GLY A 565 36.71 -11.74 -7.53
N GLY A 566 35.79 -12.63 -7.94
CA GLY A 566 36.06 -14.04 -8.30
C GLY A 566 36.39 -15.03 -7.18
N SER A 567 37.02 -14.63 -6.06
CA SER A 567 37.57 -15.58 -5.09
C SER A 567 36.63 -16.00 -3.94
N VAL A 568 35.50 -15.31 -3.73
CA VAL A 568 34.50 -15.67 -2.68
C VAL A 568 33.33 -16.48 -3.25
N ALA A 569 33.14 -16.46 -4.57
CA ALA A 569 32.10 -17.24 -5.26
C ALA A 569 32.27 -18.77 -5.09
N ALA A 570 33.47 -19.25 -4.76
CA ALA A 570 33.76 -20.65 -4.50
C ALA A 570 33.26 -21.17 -3.13
N MET A 571 32.75 -20.29 -2.26
CA MET A 571 32.22 -20.65 -0.94
C MET A 571 30.68 -20.73 -0.90
N VAL A 572 30.01 -20.51 -2.04
CA VAL A 572 28.55 -20.63 -2.16
C VAL A 572 28.23 -22.07 -2.59
N PRO A 573 27.45 -22.85 -1.81
CA PRO A 573 26.94 -24.13 -2.29
C PRO A 573 26.18 -23.90 -3.60
N GLN A 574 26.62 -24.54 -4.70
CA GLN A 574 25.76 -24.64 -5.88
C GLN A 574 24.50 -25.41 -5.48
N GLN A 575 23.33 -24.84 -5.75
CA GLN A 575 22.09 -25.62 -5.71
C GLN A 575 22.26 -26.83 -6.63
N GLY A 576 22.08 -28.02 -6.06
CA GLY A 576 22.01 -29.25 -6.83
C GLY A 576 20.87 -29.15 -7.84
N LYS A 577 21.19 -29.32 -9.12
CA LYS A 577 20.26 -29.96 -10.04
C LYS A 577 20.40 -31.46 -9.80
N ASP A 578 19.28 -32.17 -9.70
CA ASP A 578 19.28 -33.62 -9.57
C ASP A 578 20.28 -34.29 -10.52
N GLY A 579 21.15 -35.13 -9.95
CA GLY A 579 22.07 -36.00 -10.70
C GLY A 579 23.56 -35.86 -10.35
N GLU A 580 24.04 -36.83 -9.57
CA GLU A 580 25.44 -37.25 -9.37
C GLU A 580 26.39 -36.37 -8.53
N SER A 581 26.58 -36.81 -7.27
CA SER A 581 27.74 -36.53 -6.44
C SER A 581 28.93 -37.40 -6.86
N THR A 582 30.06 -36.80 -7.25
CA THR A 582 31.41 -37.41 -7.10
C THR A 582 32.52 -36.35 -7.07
N ALA A 583 32.88 -35.79 -5.90
CA ALA A 583 34.24 -35.21 -5.75
C ALA A 583 34.67 -35.06 -4.27
N ARG A 584 35.90 -35.49 -4.02
CA ARG A 584 36.63 -35.50 -2.74
C ARG A 584 36.90 -34.10 -2.18
N GLU A 585 36.92 -34.02 -0.84
CA GLU A 585 37.57 -32.93 -0.10
C GLU A 585 39.01 -32.72 -0.57
N SER A 586 39.42 -31.46 -0.79
CA SER A 586 40.81 -31.10 -0.96
C SER A 586 41.30 -30.19 0.16
N SER A 587 42.12 -30.77 1.03
CA SER A 587 43.12 -30.06 1.81
C SER A 587 44.10 -29.34 0.86
N GLY A 588 44.19 -28.02 0.91
CA GLY A 588 45.22 -27.27 0.18
C GLY A 588 45.18 -25.77 0.42
N ALA A 589 46.37 -25.18 0.64
CA ALA A 589 46.58 -23.75 0.75
C ALA A 589 46.02 -23.00 -0.47
N ILE A 590 45.44 -21.83 -0.22
CA ILE A 590 44.79 -20.96 -1.20
C ILE A 590 45.84 -20.50 -2.24
N THR A 591 45.87 -21.15 -3.40
CA THR A 591 46.56 -20.63 -4.58
C THR A 591 45.60 -19.71 -5.32
N ALA A 592 45.92 -18.42 -5.43
CA ALA A 592 45.11 -17.43 -6.12
C ALA A 592 44.81 -17.88 -7.55
N GLY A 593 43.54 -18.21 -7.83
CA GLY A 593 43.07 -18.55 -9.17
C GLY A 593 43.21 -17.35 -10.11
N ARG A 594 43.63 -17.61 -11.35
CA ARG A 594 43.79 -16.61 -12.43
C ARG A 594 42.59 -15.65 -12.51
N PRO A 595 42.82 -14.32 -12.63
CA PRO A 595 41.73 -13.39 -12.91
C PRO A 595 41.12 -13.72 -14.27
N ARG A 596 39.81 -13.96 -14.32
CA ARG A 596 39.07 -13.98 -15.60
C ARG A 596 38.88 -12.54 -16.06
N VAL A 597 39.86 -12.00 -16.78
CA VAL A 597 39.65 -10.83 -17.64
C VAL A 597 40.00 -11.25 -19.07
N ALA A 598 39.02 -11.87 -19.74
CA ALA A 598 39.06 -12.05 -21.18
C ALA A 598 38.11 -11.01 -21.80
N GLY A 599 38.65 -9.88 -22.23
CA GLY A 599 37.89 -8.79 -22.86
C GLY A 599 38.61 -7.45 -22.71
N GLY A 600 38.65 -6.66 -23.79
CA GLY A 600 39.39 -5.40 -23.87
C GLY A 600 39.05 -4.40 -22.77
N GLY A 601 40.05 -3.64 -22.34
CA GLY A 601 39.96 -2.69 -21.24
C GLY A 601 38.76 -1.74 -21.37
N GLY A 602 37.84 -1.86 -20.41
CA GLY A 602 36.75 -0.92 -20.17
C GLY A 602 36.66 -0.64 -18.68
N SER A 603 36.27 0.58 -18.30
CA SER A 603 35.96 0.92 -16.91
C SER A 603 34.56 0.39 -16.60
N PHE A 604 34.47 -0.60 -15.71
CA PHE A 604 33.18 -1.12 -15.23
C PHE A 604 32.85 -0.48 -13.87
N LEU A 605 31.97 0.52 -13.88
CA LEU A 605 31.28 0.96 -12.68
C LEU A 605 30.06 0.06 -12.50
N PRO A 606 29.92 -0.69 -11.38
CA PRO A 606 28.72 -1.45 -11.10
C PRO A 606 27.47 -0.57 -11.22
N GLY A 607 26.44 -1.01 -11.93
CA GLY A 607 25.26 -0.19 -12.25
C GLY A 607 24.57 0.45 -11.04
N HIS A 608 24.70 -0.13 -9.84
CA HIS A 608 24.18 0.48 -8.61
C HIS A 608 24.93 1.74 -8.18
N LEU A 609 26.27 1.80 -8.36
CA LEU A 609 27.11 2.95 -8.01
C LEU A 609 26.99 4.11 -9.01
N GLY A 610 26.53 3.84 -10.23
CA GLY A 610 26.28 4.86 -11.27
C GLY A 610 24.85 5.40 -11.28
N SER A 611 24.04 5.12 -10.26
CA SER A 611 22.64 5.56 -10.20
C SER A 611 22.51 7.03 -9.80
N SER A 612 21.54 7.73 -10.39
CA SER A 612 21.15 9.09 -9.97
C SER A 612 20.77 9.17 -8.49
N MET A 613 20.39 8.04 -7.89
CA MET A 613 19.98 7.92 -6.48
C MET A 613 21.06 8.43 -5.52
N TYR A 614 22.34 8.07 -5.67
CA TYR A 614 23.37 8.57 -4.75
C TYR A 614 23.57 10.09 -4.89
N THR A 615 23.41 10.63 -6.10
CA THR A 615 23.46 12.08 -6.31
C THR A 615 22.27 12.76 -5.64
N GLU A 616 21.07 12.24 -5.85
CA GLU A 616 19.84 12.72 -5.20
C GLU A 616 19.95 12.64 -3.67
N GLN A 617 20.49 11.55 -3.13
CA GLN A 617 20.71 11.37 -1.71
C GLN A 617 21.68 12.40 -1.16
N LEU A 618 22.82 12.63 -1.83
CA LEU A 618 23.75 13.68 -1.44
C LEU A 618 23.14 15.09 -1.56
N CYS A 619 22.17 15.31 -2.45
CA CYS A 619 21.45 16.58 -2.52
C CYS A 619 20.33 16.74 -1.48
N THR A 620 19.85 15.65 -0.89
CA THR A 620 18.60 15.65 -0.10
C THR A 620 18.84 15.42 1.39
N VAL A 621 19.74 14.49 1.76
CA VAL A 621 19.96 14.09 3.16
C VAL A 621 21.44 14.03 3.53
N PRO A 622 21.81 14.31 4.79
CA PRO A 622 23.17 14.08 5.27
C PRO A 622 23.57 12.61 5.15
N VAL A 623 24.80 12.33 4.72
CA VAL A 623 25.33 10.97 4.54
C VAL A 623 26.69 10.89 5.21
N VAL A 624 26.82 10.01 6.20
CA VAL A 624 28.04 9.81 6.97
C VAL A 624 28.57 8.41 6.74
N ASN A 625 29.83 8.29 6.33
CA ASN A 625 30.51 7.02 6.14
C ASN A 625 31.48 6.77 7.30
N MET A 626 31.38 5.60 7.94
CA MET A 626 32.27 5.18 9.00
C MET A 626 33.05 3.94 8.54
N LEU A 627 34.34 4.10 8.30
CA LEU A 627 35.24 3.05 7.88
C LEU A 627 35.83 2.40 9.14
N LEU A 628 35.34 1.21 9.44
CA LEU A 628 35.60 0.51 10.72
C LEU A 628 36.50 -0.73 10.57
N GLY A 629 36.91 -1.02 9.34
CA GLY A 629 37.83 -2.11 9.04
C GLY A 629 38.31 -2.07 7.59
N SER A 630 38.35 -3.24 6.94
CA SER A 630 38.90 -3.33 5.58
C SER A 630 37.82 -2.94 4.58
N VAL A 631 37.96 -1.79 3.92
CA VAL A 631 37.00 -1.23 2.96
C VAL A 631 37.59 -1.32 1.56
N VAL A 632 37.15 -2.31 0.78
CA VAL A 632 37.79 -2.68 -0.49
C VAL A 632 36.80 -2.73 -1.65
N GLY A 633 37.21 -2.19 -2.81
CA GLY A 633 36.44 -2.23 -4.06
C GLY A 633 35.14 -1.41 -3.98
N ILE A 634 33.97 -2.05 -4.06
CA ILE A 634 32.66 -1.36 -3.98
C ILE A 634 32.52 -0.61 -2.64
N GLY A 635 33.00 -1.19 -1.54
CA GLY A 635 33.03 -0.51 -0.25
C GLY A 635 33.86 0.78 -0.31
N ALA A 636 34.97 0.76 -1.06
CA ALA A 636 35.82 1.94 -1.24
C ALA A 636 35.15 3.03 -2.08
N ALA A 637 34.36 2.64 -3.09
CA ALA A 637 33.52 3.58 -3.82
C ALA A 637 32.42 4.19 -2.93
N LYS A 638 31.78 3.40 -2.06
CA LYS A 638 30.79 3.91 -1.10
C LYS A 638 31.40 4.87 -0.09
N ALA A 639 32.64 4.64 0.35
CA ALA A 639 33.34 5.50 1.31
C ALA A 639 33.48 6.95 0.84
N VAL A 640 33.59 7.19 -0.48
CA VAL A 640 33.66 8.54 -1.06
C VAL A 640 32.30 9.10 -1.47
N LEU A 641 31.21 8.32 -1.36
CA LEU A 641 29.84 8.74 -1.63
C LEU A 641 29.13 9.17 -0.34
N GLY A 642 29.74 10.11 0.38
CA GLY A 642 29.22 10.67 1.63
C GLY A 642 29.65 12.12 1.80
N HIS A 643 28.92 12.84 2.66
CA HIS A 643 29.26 14.22 3.03
C HIS A 643 30.42 14.27 4.04
N PHE A 644 30.51 13.25 4.88
CA PHE A 644 31.50 13.17 5.94
C PHE A 644 31.95 11.73 6.13
N SER A 645 33.25 11.52 6.25
CA SER A 645 33.86 10.20 6.41
C SER A 645 34.66 10.15 7.70
N VAL A 646 34.57 9.04 8.43
CA VAL A 646 35.34 8.77 9.65
C VAL A 646 36.07 7.46 9.46
N MET A 647 37.38 7.44 9.67
CA MET A 647 38.20 6.24 9.57
C MET A 647 38.88 5.93 10.89
N VAL A 648 38.80 4.67 11.33
CA VAL A 648 39.50 4.25 12.54
C VAL A 648 40.99 4.07 12.27
N ARG A 649 41.80 4.92 12.89
CA ARG A 649 43.26 4.90 12.80
C ARG A 649 43.81 3.51 13.15
N ASP A 650 44.80 3.06 12.39
CA ASP A 650 45.55 1.79 12.56
C ASP A 650 44.68 0.50 12.48
N ILE A 651 43.37 0.61 12.21
CA ILE A 651 42.44 -0.53 12.11
C ILE A 651 41.77 -0.59 10.74
N ALA A 652 41.33 0.55 10.23
CA ALA A 652 40.64 0.66 8.96
C ALA A 652 41.63 0.83 7.81
N GLN A 653 41.26 0.32 6.63
CA GLN A 653 42.05 0.42 5.41
C GLN A 653 41.12 0.65 4.23
N LEU A 654 41.45 1.61 3.37
CA LEU A 654 40.63 1.99 2.22
C LEU A 654 41.43 1.87 0.92
N PHE A 655 41.04 0.97 0.01
CA PHE A 655 41.71 0.81 -1.28
C PHE A 655 40.80 0.17 -2.34
N VAL A 656 40.99 0.53 -3.60
CA VAL A 656 40.14 0.06 -4.72
C VAL A 656 40.42 -1.41 -5.06
N ALA A 657 41.70 -1.81 -5.09
CA ALA A 657 42.15 -3.17 -5.37
C ALA A 657 43.04 -3.65 -4.23
N GLY A 658 42.94 -4.91 -3.82
CA GLY A 658 43.75 -5.44 -2.71
C GLY A 658 45.20 -5.74 -3.09
N PRO A 659 46.09 -5.95 -2.10
CA PRO A 659 47.50 -6.25 -2.34
C PRO A 659 47.78 -7.39 -3.34
N PRO A 660 47.04 -8.51 -3.35
CA PRO A 660 47.28 -9.56 -4.36
C PRO A 660 47.05 -9.10 -5.80
N VAL A 661 46.08 -8.20 -6.01
CA VAL A 661 45.78 -7.65 -7.34
C VAL A 661 46.88 -6.67 -7.76
N VAL A 662 47.32 -5.82 -6.84
CA VAL A 662 48.38 -4.83 -7.10
C VAL A 662 49.73 -5.50 -7.32
N GLN A 663 50.08 -6.49 -6.51
CA GLN A 663 51.31 -7.27 -6.66
C GLN A 663 51.32 -7.99 -8.02
N HIS A 664 50.19 -8.58 -8.44
CA HIS A 664 50.08 -9.23 -9.73
C HIS A 664 50.21 -8.25 -10.92
N ALA A 665 49.63 -7.06 -10.81
CA ALA A 665 49.64 -6.07 -11.88
C ALA A 665 50.96 -5.28 -11.97
N MET A 666 51.60 -4.99 -10.83
CA MET A 666 52.71 -4.03 -10.73
C MET A 666 54.06 -4.68 -10.38
N GLY A 667 54.07 -5.95 -9.95
CA GLY A 667 55.29 -6.74 -9.77
C GLY A 667 56.11 -6.45 -8.51
N TYR A 668 55.57 -5.73 -7.53
CA TYR A 668 56.23 -5.51 -6.23
C TYR A 668 55.29 -5.83 -5.05
N ASP A 669 55.90 -6.22 -3.93
CA ASP A 669 55.20 -6.51 -2.70
C ASP A 669 54.72 -5.21 -2.04
N ILE A 670 53.45 -5.17 -1.66
CA ILE A 670 52.84 -4.03 -1.00
C ILE A 670 51.95 -4.53 0.15
N THR A 671 51.99 -3.87 1.30
CA THR A 671 51.10 -4.21 2.42
C THR A 671 49.75 -3.50 2.27
N LYS A 672 48.74 -3.91 3.05
CA LYS A 672 47.46 -3.19 3.10
C LYS A 672 47.61 -1.77 3.66
N GLU A 673 48.58 -1.56 4.55
CA GLU A 673 48.85 -0.24 5.15
C GLU A 673 49.50 0.69 4.13
N ASP A 674 50.47 0.20 3.35
CA ASP A 674 51.10 0.96 2.27
C ASP A 674 50.11 1.36 1.17
N LEU A 675 49.04 0.58 1.02
CA LEU A 675 48.06 0.77 -0.05
C LEU A 675 46.89 1.67 0.34
N GLY A 676 46.45 1.60 1.60
CA GLY A 676 45.23 2.29 2.02
C GLY A 676 45.15 2.63 3.50
N GLY A 677 46.30 2.78 4.16
CA GLY A 677 46.40 3.23 5.54
C GLY A 677 45.85 4.65 5.76
N TRP A 678 45.54 4.97 7.01
CA TRP A 678 44.94 6.26 7.39
C TRP A 678 45.81 7.46 7.02
N HIS A 679 47.14 7.30 7.04
CA HIS A 679 48.11 8.35 6.75
C HIS A 679 48.06 8.82 5.28
N ILE A 680 47.55 7.97 4.38
CA ILE A 680 47.30 8.28 2.97
C ILE A 680 46.03 9.13 2.86
N HIS A 681 44.95 8.67 3.49
CA HIS A 681 43.61 9.23 3.33
C HIS A 681 43.40 10.56 4.06
N TRP A 682 44.04 10.74 5.23
CA TRP A 682 44.10 12.06 5.87
C TRP A 682 44.67 13.10 4.90
N ARG A 683 45.75 12.78 4.18
CA ARG A 683 46.44 13.76 3.33
C ARG A 683 45.72 14.08 2.03
N ASN A 684 44.93 13.14 1.50
CA ASN A 684 44.28 13.29 0.20
C ASN A 684 42.82 13.79 0.29
N GLY A 685 42.25 13.89 1.51
CA GLY A 685 40.90 14.38 1.75
C GLY A 685 39.79 13.39 1.42
N SER A 686 40.09 12.10 1.27
CA SER A 686 39.07 11.05 1.10
C SER A 686 38.40 10.67 2.43
N VAL A 687 39.04 11.00 3.56
CA VAL A 687 38.60 10.77 4.94
C VAL A 687 38.84 12.01 5.76
#